data_AF-A0A949UAH0-F1
#
_entry.id   AF-A0A949UAH0-F1
#
_cell.length_a   1.000
_cell.length_b   1.000
_cell.length_c   1.000
_cell.angle_alpha   90.00
_cell.angle_beta   90.00
_cell.angle_gamma   90.00
#
_symmetry.space_group_name_H-M   'P 1'
#
loop_
_entity.id
_entity.type
_entity.pdbx_description
1 polymer ?
#
loop_
_entity_poly.entity_id
_entity_poly.type
_entity_poly.pdbx_seq_one_letter_code
_entity_poly.pdbx_strand_id
1 'polypeptide(L)'
;EVIEDYPSHYSAYNRRKHRWLRGDWQITTWLFSHVPDESGQRVANPISFISQWKIFDNLRRSLVEPATLVLFLLGWTVLPGRAVWWTLATLAILFLPAWCQFLFELTRAAIQKQRAIAKDAVKALFASNVNVLLTLTFLAHQMLLSVDAVVRTLVRRLVTRERLLQWETAAEAELGATKRTPLDIYLDWTPALALGLAVLVWFVKPWSIFSALPILLLWACSKMVSVWLNSPPRARFQEPSDKEKRLLRHAALHTWRYFAEFSNPEHHWLIPDNVEEDPYRVAARLSTTNLGLLLNARQAACEFGYLTVRECAEQTLKTLATMSNLERHHGHLLNWYDTRTLAPLTPKFISSVDNGNLLASLWTLEQGCWDRLRRPLFQRSLADGFLDHLRALVSLHALPYRQVSAIETRLDGENWLDGLLEFPDSDLDATTSKPKSNTDVTWFKEQVRVRLEHVRREVTDYCPWMLPEFATVRSELKLRPIDTITLERLPFFIDRLATKLQAPSTNGNSNQRERLRSLLPAARSQTLELIEDLRAITADSSRLAEEMDYRFLRHPRRKLLSIGYDVTGSKLNDACYDLLASEARIATFVAIAKDDIPQDTWFQLGRVHTIDHGRKVLLSWTGTMFEYLMPSIWMRAYPQTLLDITTTVAVQAQQAYTHGKHIPWGISESSFAKRDPAGNYGYQAFGVPHLGLREPDTDTLVIAPYSTFLALHVDPEGALDNLRRMAKQGWLGRYGFYESIDFGSVQQASWRHKHEVVRCWMAHHQGMSLLSIANLLFDGIVQQWFHASPRVQATELLLHEKPIAHVRAIRTGYGTAAA
;
A
#
# COMPACT_ATOMS: atom_id res chain seq x y z
N GLU A 1 1.43 -10.90 29.91
CA GLU A 1 1.24 -12.12 29.11
C GLU A 1 1.82 -11.87 27.72
N VAL A 2 2.72 -12.73 27.24
CA VAL A 2 3.16 -12.68 25.84
C VAL A 2 2.01 -13.26 25.01
N ILE A 3 1.20 -12.41 24.40
CA ILE A 3 0.14 -12.84 23.49
C ILE A 3 0.82 -13.19 22.17
N GLU A 4 1.03 -14.48 21.90
CA GLU A 4 1.49 -14.95 20.59
C GLU A 4 0.46 -14.59 19.51
N ASP A 5 0.91 -13.89 18.47
CA ASP A 5 0.10 -13.39 17.35
C ASP A 5 -0.72 -14.48 16.65
N TYR A 6 -1.79 -14.06 15.97
CA TYR A 6 -2.61 -14.97 15.16
C TYR A 6 -1.89 -15.30 13.85
N PRO A 7 -1.90 -16.57 13.42
CA PRO A 7 -1.14 -16.99 12.23
C PRO A 7 -1.67 -16.34 10.95
N SER A 8 -0.77 -15.84 10.10
CA SER A 8 -1.12 -15.13 8.87
C SER A 8 -1.57 -16.04 7.72
N HIS A 9 -1.14 -17.30 7.74
CA HIS A 9 -1.53 -18.33 6.77
C HIS A 9 -1.76 -19.69 7.45
N TYR A 10 -2.53 -20.55 6.78
CA TYR A 10 -2.94 -21.86 7.30
C TYR A 10 -1.76 -22.75 7.71
N SER A 11 -0.62 -22.70 6.99
CA SER A 11 0.57 -23.47 7.37
C SER A 11 1.13 -23.04 8.74
N ALA A 12 1.20 -21.74 9.03
CA ALA A 12 1.65 -21.24 10.33
C ALA A 12 0.69 -21.65 11.44
N TYR A 13 -0.62 -21.62 11.18
CA TYR A 13 -1.64 -22.14 12.09
C TYR A 13 -1.39 -23.61 12.44
N ASN A 14 -1.10 -24.44 11.44
CA ASN A 14 -0.85 -25.87 11.63
C ASN A 14 0.44 -26.14 12.42
N ARG A 15 1.54 -25.46 12.09
CA ARG A 15 2.81 -25.58 12.83
C ARG A 15 2.64 -25.17 14.28
N ARG A 16 1.93 -24.07 14.52
CA ARG A 16 1.57 -23.62 15.87
C ARG A 16 0.77 -24.70 16.59
N LYS A 17 -0.33 -25.16 16.01
CA LYS A 17 -1.18 -26.18 16.63
C LYS A 17 -0.39 -27.46 16.95
N HIS A 18 0.43 -27.95 16.02
CA HIS A 18 1.28 -29.13 16.23
C HIS A 18 2.26 -28.94 17.40
N ARG A 19 2.91 -27.77 17.48
CA ARG A 19 3.81 -27.42 18.59
C ARG A 19 3.10 -27.44 19.94
N TRP A 20 1.94 -26.78 20.04
CA TRP A 20 1.14 -26.73 21.28
C TRP A 20 0.67 -28.12 21.71
N LEU A 21 0.12 -28.92 20.80
CA LEU A 21 -0.25 -30.30 21.08
C LEU A 21 0.94 -31.12 21.58
N ARG A 22 2.12 -31.00 20.97
CA ARG A 22 3.30 -31.70 21.45
C ARG A 22 3.66 -31.31 22.89
N GLY A 23 3.62 -30.02 23.21
CA GLY A 23 3.87 -29.50 24.54
C GLY A 23 2.88 -30.04 25.59
N ASP A 24 1.58 -30.03 25.27
CA ASP A 24 0.53 -30.58 26.15
C ASP A 24 0.77 -32.07 26.46
N TRP A 25 1.15 -32.86 25.45
CA TRP A 25 1.43 -34.29 25.63
C TRP A 25 2.76 -34.57 26.35
N GLN A 26 3.74 -33.66 26.28
CA GLN A 26 5.00 -33.77 27.03
C GLN A 26 4.78 -33.64 28.54
N ILE A 27 3.86 -32.78 28.95
CA ILE A 27 3.55 -32.53 30.38
C ILE A 27 2.54 -33.51 30.98
N THR A 28 2.14 -34.57 30.25
CA THR A 28 1.15 -35.56 30.72
C THR A 28 1.44 -36.18 32.09
N THR A 29 2.71 -36.31 32.51
CA THR A 29 3.03 -36.83 33.86
C THR A 29 2.60 -35.93 34.99
N TRP A 30 2.37 -34.65 34.72
CA TRP A 30 1.89 -33.70 35.72
C TRP A 30 0.41 -33.90 36.08
N LEU A 31 -0.26 -34.88 35.48
CA LEU A 31 -1.57 -35.37 35.95
C LEU A 31 -1.47 -36.34 37.14
N PHE A 32 -0.30 -36.92 37.41
CA PHE A 32 -0.13 -37.86 38.51
C PHE A 32 0.11 -37.14 39.84
N SER A 33 -0.19 -37.82 40.94
CA SER A 33 0.02 -37.31 42.30
C SER A 33 1.49 -37.07 42.66
N HIS A 34 2.41 -37.73 41.94
CA HIS A 34 3.86 -37.58 42.12
C HIS A 34 4.54 -37.30 40.77
N VAL A 35 5.43 -36.30 40.75
CA VAL A 35 6.17 -35.84 39.56
C VAL A 35 7.67 -35.83 39.84
N PRO A 36 8.54 -35.99 38.82
CA PRO A 36 9.97 -35.84 39.00
C PRO A 36 10.33 -34.38 39.30
N ASP A 37 11.18 -34.15 40.30
CA ASP A 37 11.85 -32.86 40.53
C ASP A 37 13.09 -32.69 39.63
N GLU A 38 13.81 -31.58 39.79
CA GLU A 38 15.04 -31.29 39.03
C GLU A 38 16.16 -32.32 39.23
N SER A 39 16.14 -33.06 40.34
CA SER A 39 17.08 -34.14 40.65
C SER A 39 16.61 -35.52 40.13
N GLY A 40 15.40 -35.58 39.56
CA GLY A 40 14.77 -36.80 39.07
C GLY A 40 14.06 -37.62 40.15
N GLN A 41 13.99 -37.14 41.40
CA GLN A 41 13.25 -37.80 42.47
C GLN A 41 11.76 -37.54 42.37
N ARG A 42 10.94 -38.54 42.74
CA ARG A 42 9.48 -38.40 42.72
C ARG A 42 8.99 -37.65 43.95
N VAL A 43 8.56 -36.42 43.76
CA VAL A 43 7.97 -35.56 44.79
C VAL A 43 6.47 -35.44 44.59
N ALA A 44 5.75 -35.04 45.64
CA ALA A 44 4.33 -34.72 45.53
C ALA A 44 4.13 -33.58 44.51
N ASN A 45 3.10 -33.70 43.67
CA ASN A 45 2.88 -32.77 42.58
C ASN A 45 2.59 -31.35 43.11
N PRO A 46 3.42 -30.33 42.77
CA PRO A 46 3.31 -29.00 43.35
C PRO A 46 2.20 -28.15 42.70
N ILE A 47 1.57 -28.61 41.62
CA ILE A 47 0.53 -27.83 40.93
C ILE A 47 -0.86 -28.11 41.51
N SER A 48 -1.71 -27.08 41.50
CA SER A 48 -3.10 -27.20 41.98
C SER A 48 -3.94 -28.20 41.17
N PHE A 49 -5.00 -28.73 41.78
CA PHE A 49 -6.00 -29.56 41.09
C PHE A 49 -6.61 -28.86 39.86
N ILE A 50 -6.80 -27.54 39.94
CA ILE A 50 -7.29 -26.74 38.80
C ILE A 50 -6.28 -26.76 37.64
N SER A 51 -4.98 -26.69 37.93
CA SER A 51 -3.93 -26.80 36.92
C SER A 51 -3.88 -28.19 36.30
N GLN A 52 -4.04 -29.25 37.10
CA GLN A 52 -4.16 -30.63 36.59
C GLN A 52 -5.38 -30.78 35.67
N TRP A 53 -6.53 -30.20 36.05
CA TRP A 53 -7.73 -30.21 35.22
C TRP A 53 -7.52 -29.49 33.88
N LYS A 54 -6.80 -28.37 33.87
CA LYS A 54 -6.43 -27.68 32.61
C LYS A 54 -5.60 -28.57 31.69
N ILE A 55 -4.62 -29.29 32.24
CA ILE A 55 -3.81 -30.25 31.46
C ILE A 55 -4.70 -31.36 30.90
N PHE A 56 -5.58 -31.93 31.73
CA PHE A 56 -6.51 -32.97 31.31
C PHE A 56 -7.44 -32.49 30.20
N ASP A 57 -8.04 -31.29 30.33
CA ASP A 57 -8.92 -30.74 29.30
C ASP A 57 -8.17 -30.45 28.00
N ASN A 58 -6.92 -29.99 28.04
CA ASN A 58 -6.09 -29.82 26.84
C ASN A 58 -5.89 -31.17 26.12
N LEU A 59 -5.54 -32.23 26.86
CA LEU A 59 -5.37 -33.57 26.29
C LEU A 59 -6.68 -34.11 25.71
N ARG A 60 -7.80 -33.93 26.42
CA ARG A 60 -9.13 -34.31 25.92
C ARG A 60 -9.48 -33.56 24.63
N ARG A 61 -9.27 -32.24 24.59
CA ARG A 61 -9.52 -31.41 23.40
C ARG A 61 -8.69 -31.86 22.21
N SER A 62 -7.44 -32.27 22.44
CA SER A 62 -6.54 -32.76 21.40
C SER A 62 -7.04 -34.02 20.68
N LEU A 63 -7.98 -34.75 21.29
CA LEU A 63 -8.59 -35.97 20.74
C LEU A 63 -9.92 -35.72 20.03
N VAL A 64 -10.42 -34.48 20.02
CA VAL A 64 -11.73 -34.16 19.42
C VAL A 64 -11.71 -34.39 17.91
N GLU A 65 -10.68 -33.93 17.18
CA GLU A 65 -10.62 -34.15 15.72
C GLU A 65 -10.48 -35.64 15.36
N PRO A 66 -9.57 -36.41 16.00
CA PRO A 66 -9.53 -37.85 15.83
C PRO A 66 -10.85 -38.56 16.14
N ALA A 67 -11.48 -38.25 17.28
CA ALA A 67 -12.74 -38.88 17.68
C ALA A 67 -13.89 -38.56 16.72
N THR A 68 -13.96 -37.32 16.23
CA THR A 68 -15.00 -36.91 15.28
C THR A 68 -14.86 -37.63 13.94
N LEU A 69 -13.64 -37.77 13.42
CA LEU A 69 -13.39 -38.53 12.20
C LEU A 69 -13.72 -40.01 12.39
N VAL A 70 -13.30 -40.61 13.51
CA VAL A 70 -13.63 -42.00 13.84
C VAL A 70 -15.15 -42.20 13.95
N LEU A 71 -15.88 -41.24 14.51
CA LEU A 71 -17.35 -41.31 14.59
C LEU A 71 -18.00 -41.33 13.20
N PHE A 72 -17.53 -40.50 12.27
CA PHE A 72 -17.98 -40.56 10.87
C PHE A 72 -17.70 -41.92 10.26
N LEU A 73 -16.47 -42.43 10.39
CA LEU A 73 -16.09 -43.72 9.83
C LEU A 73 -16.90 -44.88 10.40
N LEU A 74 -17.05 -44.94 11.72
CA LEU A 74 -17.85 -45.96 12.39
C LEU A 74 -19.34 -45.84 11.99
N GLY A 75 -19.87 -44.63 11.84
CA GLY A 75 -21.21 -44.37 11.36
C GLY A 75 -21.46 -44.87 9.94
N TRP A 76 -20.45 -44.81 9.07
CA TRP A 76 -20.56 -45.26 7.68
C TRP A 76 -20.33 -46.77 7.52
N THR A 77 -19.58 -47.41 8.43
CA THR A 77 -19.10 -48.79 8.29
C THR A 77 -19.73 -49.76 9.29
N VAL A 78 -19.60 -49.51 10.60
CA VAL A 78 -19.86 -50.51 11.65
C VAL A 78 -21.18 -50.29 12.38
N LEU A 79 -21.51 -49.03 12.74
CA LEU A 79 -22.61 -48.73 13.66
C LEU A 79 -23.99 -49.14 13.12
N PRO A 80 -24.93 -49.50 14.00
CA PRO A 80 -26.29 -49.89 13.62
C PRO A 80 -27.09 -48.69 13.12
N GLY A 81 -28.13 -48.95 12.30
CA GLY A 81 -29.00 -47.92 11.73
C GLY A 81 -28.54 -47.38 10.36
N ARG A 82 -29.22 -46.34 9.85
CA ARG A 82 -28.87 -45.69 8.57
C ARG A 82 -27.72 -44.70 8.76
N ALA A 83 -26.68 -44.81 7.92
CA ALA A 83 -25.49 -43.95 7.96
C ALA A 83 -25.79 -42.43 7.88
N VAL A 84 -26.90 -42.05 7.24
CA VAL A 84 -27.37 -40.66 7.18
C VAL A 84 -27.57 -40.08 8.58
N TRP A 85 -28.17 -40.84 9.51
CA TRP A 85 -28.45 -40.34 10.87
C TRP A 85 -27.17 -40.11 11.67
N TRP A 86 -26.16 -40.97 11.51
CA TRP A 86 -24.85 -40.76 12.13
C TRP A 86 -24.14 -39.53 11.58
N THR A 87 -24.27 -39.30 10.27
CA THR A 87 -23.71 -38.11 9.62
C THR A 87 -24.40 -36.85 10.13
N LEU A 88 -25.74 -36.83 10.16
CA LEU A 88 -26.52 -35.70 10.69
C LEU A 88 -26.28 -35.45 12.18
N ALA A 89 -26.17 -36.50 13.00
CA ALA A 89 -25.87 -36.38 14.42
C ALA A 89 -24.48 -35.75 14.66
N THR A 90 -23.48 -36.18 13.89
CA THR A 90 -22.13 -35.62 13.99
C THR A 90 -22.10 -34.16 13.56
N LEU A 91 -22.80 -33.81 12.47
CA LEU A 91 -22.96 -32.42 12.05
C LEU A 91 -23.68 -31.59 13.12
N ALA A 92 -24.76 -32.11 13.69
CA ALA A 92 -25.49 -31.43 14.77
C ALA A 92 -24.58 -31.11 15.95
N ILE A 93 -23.73 -32.05 16.39
CA ILE A 93 -22.76 -31.82 17.48
C ILE A 93 -21.82 -30.65 17.17
N LEU A 94 -21.35 -30.54 15.93
CA LEU A 94 -20.42 -29.47 15.51
C LEU A 94 -21.12 -28.11 15.39
N PHE A 95 -22.36 -28.07 14.90
CA PHE A 95 -23.09 -26.83 14.66
C PHE A 95 -23.85 -26.31 15.89
N LEU A 96 -24.27 -27.19 16.79
CA LEU A 96 -25.13 -26.84 17.94
C LEU A 96 -24.61 -25.66 18.79
N PRO A 97 -23.31 -25.58 19.16
CA PRO A 97 -22.82 -24.46 19.97
C PRO A 97 -23.03 -23.09 19.30
N ALA A 98 -22.85 -22.99 17.98
CA ALA A 98 -23.02 -21.75 17.23
C ALA A 98 -24.48 -21.27 17.24
N TRP A 99 -25.43 -22.20 17.10
CA TRP A 99 -26.86 -21.90 17.13
C TRP A 99 -27.35 -21.56 18.55
N CYS A 100 -26.85 -22.24 19.58
CA CYS A 100 -27.14 -21.89 20.98
C CYS A 100 -26.63 -20.48 21.32
N GLN A 101 -25.41 -20.13 20.91
CA GLN A 101 -24.85 -18.80 21.15
C GLN A 101 -25.64 -17.71 20.41
N PHE A 102 -26.04 -17.97 19.16
CA PHE A 102 -26.89 -17.06 18.40
C PHE A 102 -28.25 -16.83 19.08
N LEU A 103 -28.90 -17.89 19.56
CA LEU A 103 -30.17 -17.77 20.28
C LEU A 103 -30.01 -16.92 21.56
N PHE A 104 -28.92 -17.12 22.31
CA PHE A 104 -28.62 -16.33 23.49
C PHE A 104 -28.44 -14.84 23.15
N GLU A 105 -27.64 -14.50 22.13
CA GLU A 105 -27.44 -13.10 21.72
C GLU A 105 -28.71 -12.47 21.13
N LEU A 106 -29.55 -13.24 20.43
CA LEU A 106 -30.84 -12.76 19.92
C LEU A 106 -31.82 -12.47 21.06
N THR A 107 -31.90 -13.34 22.08
CA THR A 107 -32.72 -13.08 23.27
C THR A 107 -32.25 -11.84 24.00
N ARG A 108 -30.94 -11.65 24.14
CA ARG A 108 -30.35 -10.42 24.69
C ARG A 108 -30.70 -9.18 23.88
N ALA A 109 -30.63 -9.25 22.54
CA ALA A 109 -31.00 -8.15 21.66
C ALA A 109 -32.49 -7.78 21.78
N ALA A 110 -33.37 -8.77 21.92
CA ALA A 110 -34.80 -8.56 22.13
C ALA A 110 -35.10 -7.89 23.48
N ILE A 111 -34.45 -8.33 24.55
CA ILE A 111 -34.57 -7.74 25.89
C ILE A 111 -34.09 -6.28 25.89
N GLN A 112 -32.98 -5.99 25.21
CA GLN A 112 -32.36 -4.65 25.21
C GLN A 112 -32.90 -3.71 24.11
N LYS A 113 -33.77 -4.18 23.20
CA LYS A 113 -34.34 -3.43 22.06
C LYS A 113 -33.30 -2.74 21.17
N GLN A 114 -32.10 -3.33 21.02
CA GLN A 114 -31.02 -2.76 20.20
C GLN A 114 -30.84 -3.53 18.88
N ARG A 115 -31.17 -2.89 17.76
CA ARG A 115 -31.02 -3.47 16.40
C ARG A 115 -29.56 -3.79 16.04
N ALA A 116 -28.60 -3.05 16.59
CA ALA A 116 -27.17 -3.28 16.37
C ALA A 116 -26.73 -4.67 16.88
N ILE A 117 -27.15 -5.05 18.09
CA ILE A 117 -26.83 -6.35 18.69
C ILE A 117 -27.39 -7.50 17.83
N ALA A 118 -28.61 -7.35 17.31
CA ALA A 118 -29.19 -8.36 16.43
C ALA A 118 -28.39 -8.52 15.11
N LYS A 119 -27.91 -7.41 14.53
CA LYS A 119 -27.07 -7.44 13.33
C LYS A 119 -25.71 -8.13 13.62
N ASP A 120 -25.12 -7.84 14.77
CA ASP A 120 -23.87 -8.47 15.19
C ASP A 120 -24.04 -9.96 15.51
N ALA A 121 -25.17 -10.35 16.11
CA ALA A 121 -25.51 -11.75 16.33
C ALA A 121 -25.63 -12.54 15.01
N VAL A 122 -26.26 -11.97 13.98
CA VAL A 122 -26.34 -12.59 12.64
C VAL A 122 -24.95 -12.72 12.01
N LYS A 123 -24.12 -11.68 12.10
CA LYS A 123 -22.73 -11.76 11.61
C LYS A 123 -21.92 -12.82 12.35
N ALA A 124 -22.06 -12.90 13.68
CA ALA A 124 -21.40 -13.89 14.51
C ALA A 124 -21.86 -15.32 14.20
N LEU A 125 -23.15 -15.51 13.93
CA LEU A 125 -23.69 -16.80 13.46
C LEU A 125 -23.06 -17.18 12.13
N PHE A 126 -23.02 -16.27 11.16
CA PHE A 126 -22.38 -16.52 9.86
C PHE A 126 -20.91 -16.91 10.04
N ALA A 127 -20.14 -16.11 10.78
CA ALA A 127 -18.73 -16.38 11.06
C ALA A 127 -18.52 -17.73 11.76
N SER A 128 -19.37 -18.07 12.74
CA SER A 128 -19.29 -19.34 13.47
C SER A 128 -19.60 -20.54 12.58
N ASN A 129 -20.62 -20.46 11.71
CA ASN A 129 -20.94 -21.52 10.75
C ASN A 129 -19.82 -21.70 9.72
N VAL A 130 -19.22 -20.60 9.23
CA VAL A 130 -18.04 -20.66 8.35
C VAL A 130 -16.87 -21.34 9.06
N ASN A 131 -16.60 -21.02 10.32
CA ASN A 131 -15.55 -21.68 11.11
C ASN A 131 -15.81 -23.19 11.28
N VAL A 132 -17.05 -23.60 11.53
CA VAL A 132 -17.44 -25.02 11.61
C VAL A 132 -17.25 -25.71 10.25
N LEU A 133 -17.64 -25.06 9.15
CA LEU A 133 -17.45 -25.60 7.80
C LEU A 133 -15.97 -25.76 7.43
N LEU A 134 -15.13 -24.79 7.79
CA LEU A 134 -13.67 -24.90 7.62
C LEU A 134 -13.12 -26.03 8.48
N THR A 135 -13.56 -26.15 9.73
CA THR A 135 -13.17 -27.25 10.64
C THR A 135 -13.52 -28.61 10.03
N LEU A 136 -14.72 -28.75 9.46
CA LEU A 136 -15.18 -29.96 8.79
C LEU A 136 -14.36 -30.28 7.54
N THR A 137 -14.06 -29.25 6.74
CA THR A 137 -13.25 -29.34 5.51
C THR A 137 -11.83 -29.81 5.81
N PHE A 138 -11.24 -29.30 6.87
CA PHE A 138 -9.88 -29.62 7.29
C PHE A 138 -9.81 -30.79 8.28
N LEU A 139 -10.93 -31.43 8.65
CA LEU A 139 -10.99 -32.41 9.74
C LEU A 139 -10.00 -33.57 9.53
N ALA A 140 -9.95 -34.14 8.32
CA ALA A 140 -9.02 -35.22 8.01
C ALA A 140 -7.55 -34.81 8.14
N HIS A 141 -7.21 -33.62 7.63
CA HIS A 141 -5.87 -33.06 7.76
C HIS A 141 -5.51 -32.81 9.24
N GLN A 142 -6.40 -32.18 9.98
CA GLN A 142 -6.21 -31.84 11.39
C GLN A 142 -6.10 -33.09 12.27
N MET A 143 -6.81 -34.17 11.94
CA MET A 143 -6.69 -35.47 12.60
C MET A 143 -5.29 -36.06 12.40
N LEU A 144 -4.77 -36.11 11.16
CA LEU A 144 -3.42 -36.61 10.88
C LEU A 144 -2.35 -35.82 11.66
N LEU A 145 -2.52 -34.49 11.69
CA LEU A 145 -1.64 -33.59 12.42
C LEU A 145 -1.68 -33.84 13.93
N SER A 146 -2.87 -33.95 14.51
CA SER A 146 -3.05 -34.24 15.94
C SER A 146 -2.43 -35.61 16.29
N VAL A 147 -2.73 -36.65 15.51
CA VAL A 147 -2.18 -38.00 15.73
C VAL A 147 -0.65 -38.02 15.63
N ASP A 148 -0.07 -37.37 14.61
CA ASP A 148 1.39 -37.25 14.52
C ASP A 148 1.98 -36.57 15.76
N ALA A 149 1.39 -35.45 16.21
CA ALA A 149 1.87 -34.74 17.40
C ALA A 149 1.87 -35.65 18.64
N VAL A 150 0.79 -36.39 18.87
CA VAL A 150 0.66 -37.33 19.99
C VAL A 150 1.67 -38.47 19.87
N VAL A 151 1.66 -39.20 18.75
CA VAL A 151 2.52 -40.37 18.55
C VAL A 151 3.99 -39.99 18.60
N ARG A 152 4.40 -38.90 17.94
CA ARG A 152 5.78 -38.41 17.93
C ARG A 152 6.23 -38.03 19.33
N THR A 153 5.39 -37.38 20.13
CA THR A 153 5.72 -37.04 21.52
C THR A 153 5.85 -38.30 22.39
N LEU A 154 4.93 -39.26 22.27
CA LEU A 154 4.98 -40.51 23.03
C LEU A 154 6.23 -41.33 22.67
N VAL A 155 6.53 -41.50 21.38
CA VAL A 155 7.73 -42.22 20.91
C VAL A 155 9.00 -41.52 21.37
N ARG A 156 9.10 -40.19 21.22
CA ARG A 156 10.29 -39.45 21.67
C ARG A 156 10.48 -39.53 23.18
N ARG A 157 9.41 -39.54 23.94
CA ARG A 157 9.49 -39.54 25.40
C ARG A 157 9.75 -40.92 25.99
N LEU A 158 9.05 -41.93 25.48
CA LEU A 158 9.04 -43.28 26.06
C LEU A 158 10.09 -44.20 25.42
N VAL A 159 10.43 -43.97 24.15
CA VAL A 159 11.30 -44.87 23.37
C VAL A 159 12.65 -44.23 23.09
N THR A 160 12.69 -43.12 22.33
CA THR A 160 13.98 -42.63 21.79
C THR A 160 14.74 -41.69 22.74
N ARG A 161 14.03 -40.92 23.58
CA ARG A 161 14.58 -39.86 24.46
C ARG A 161 15.41 -38.78 23.74
N GLU A 162 15.28 -38.67 22.43
CA GLU A 162 16.01 -37.69 21.61
C GLU A 162 15.11 -36.52 21.16
N ARG A 163 15.72 -35.34 20.96
CA ARG A 163 15.07 -34.13 20.39
C ARG A 163 13.79 -33.72 21.14
N LEU A 164 13.80 -33.85 22.47
CA LEU A 164 12.68 -33.49 23.36
C LEU A 164 12.40 -31.97 23.34
N LEU A 165 13.42 -31.15 23.05
CA LEU A 165 13.35 -29.69 23.00
C LEU A 165 13.32 -29.13 21.56
N GLN A 166 12.91 -29.92 20.56
CA GLN A 166 12.77 -29.38 19.20
C GLN A 166 11.55 -28.44 19.12
N TRP A 167 11.83 -27.14 19.29
CA TRP A 167 10.90 -26.03 19.20
C TRP A 167 11.25 -25.16 17.99
N GLU A 168 10.22 -24.73 17.27
CA GLU A 168 10.29 -23.69 16.22
C GLU A 168 9.63 -22.45 16.82
N THR A 169 10.23 -21.28 16.65
CA THR A 169 9.67 -20.02 17.17
C THR A 169 8.47 -19.58 16.33
N ALA A 170 7.56 -18.79 16.90
CA ALA A 170 6.41 -18.25 16.16
C ALA A 170 6.86 -17.44 14.92
N ALA A 171 7.91 -16.62 15.07
CA ALA A 171 8.48 -15.83 13.98
C ALA A 171 9.06 -16.72 12.86
N GLU A 172 9.73 -17.82 13.20
CA GLU A 172 10.30 -18.76 12.23
C GLU A 172 9.21 -19.54 11.47
N ALA A 173 8.10 -19.86 12.14
CA ALA A 173 6.94 -20.49 11.51
C ALA A 173 6.20 -19.57 10.52
N GLU A 174 6.22 -18.25 10.74
CA GLU A 174 5.67 -17.23 9.83
C GLU A 174 6.63 -16.96 8.65
N LEU A 175 7.94 -16.87 8.89
CA LEU A 175 8.95 -16.67 7.83
C LEU A 175 9.14 -17.91 6.93
N GLY A 176 8.81 -19.10 7.44
CA GLY A 176 9.10 -20.40 6.85
C GLY A 176 8.26 -20.82 5.64
N ALA A 177 7.80 -19.90 4.79
CA ALA A 177 7.08 -20.21 3.54
C ALA A 177 7.95 -20.94 2.50
N THR A 178 9.27 -21.00 2.67
CA THR A 178 10.21 -21.52 1.65
C THR A 178 10.65 -22.98 1.85
N LYS A 179 10.49 -23.58 3.04
CA LYS A 179 10.82 -25.00 3.28
C LYS A 179 9.56 -25.81 3.57
N ARG A 180 9.22 -26.76 2.68
CA ARG A 180 8.11 -27.72 2.88
C ARG A 180 8.37 -28.57 4.11
N THR A 181 7.42 -28.60 5.04
CA THR A 181 7.49 -29.45 6.23
C THR A 181 6.69 -30.75 6.02
N PRO A 182 6.93 -31.81 6.80
CA PRO A 182 6.10 -33.02 6.78
C PRO A 182 4.62 -32.75 7.07
N LEU A 183 4.31 -31.65 7.75
CA LEU A 183 2.95 -31.22 8.06
C LEU A 183 2.22 -30.71 6.80
N ASP A 184 2.94 -29.99 5.93
CA ASP A 184 2.39 -29.53 4.64
C ASP A 184 2.13 -30.73 3.70
N ILE A 185 2.91 -31.81 3.86
CA ILE A 185 2.70 -33.07 3.11
C ILE A 185 1.35 -33.70 3.48
N TYR A 186 0.95 -33.72 4.76
CA TYR A 186 -0.34 -34.33 5.15
C TYR A 186 -1.54 -33.71 4.44
N LEU A 187 -1.50 -32.39 4.17
CA LEU A 187 -2.53 -31.70 3.41
C LEU A 187 -2.56 -32.12 1.93
N ASP A 188 -1.41 -32.51 1.36
CA ASP A 188 -1.33 -33.03 -0.01
C ASP A 188 -1.90 -34.46 -0.12
N TRP A 189 -1.84 -35.24 0.96
CA TRP A 189 -2.35 -36.62 1.00
C TRP A 189 -3.83 -36.72 1.35
N THR A 190 -4.49 -35.66 1.85
CA THR A 190 -5.91 -35.75 2.23
C THR A 190 -6.86 -36.14 1.11
N PRO A 191 -6.67 -35.76 -0.17
CA PRO A 191 -7.53 -36.25 -1.25
C PRO A 191 -7.37 -37.76 -1.48
N ALA A 192 -6.14 -38.28 -1.38
CA ALA A 192 -5.88 -39.71 -1.48
C ALA A 192 -6.49 -40.48 -0.30
N LEU A 193 -6.41 -39.92 0.92
CA LEU A 193 -7.08 -40.48 2.10
C LEU A 193 -8.60 -40.51 1.92
N ALA A 194 -9.21 -39.42 1.46
CA ALA A 194 -10.64 -39.34 1.20
C ALA A 194 -11.08 -40.40 0.16
N LEU A 195 -10.31 -40.58 -0.92
CA LEU A 195 -10.56 -41.62 -1.91
C LEU A 195 -10.46 -43.03 -1.31
N GLY A 196 -9.42 -43.31 -0.52
CA GLY A 196 -9.26 -44.60 0.16
C GLY A 196 -10.41 -44.91 1.10
N LEU A 197 -10.89 -43.91 1.85
CA LEU A 197 -12.06 -44.05 2.73
C LEU A 197 -13.36 -44.23 1.93
N ALA A 198 -13.51 -43.58 0.78
CA ALA A 198 -14.64 -43.78 -0.12
C ALA A 198 -14.70 -45.25 -0.62
N VAL A 199 -13.54 -45.79 -1.03
CA VAL A 199 -13.39 -47.19 -1.45
C VAL A 199 -13.73 -48.14 -0.30
N LEU A 200 -13.23 -47.87 0.91
CA LEU A 200 -13.57 -48.66 2.10
C LEU A 200 -15.08 -48.68 2.37
N VAL A 201 -15.74 -47.51 2.35
CA VAL A 201 -17.19 -47.40 2.57
C VAL A 201 -17.94 -48.16 1.47
N TRP A 202 -17.50 -48.05 0.21
CA TRP A 202 -18.09 -48.76 -0.92
C TRP A 202 -18.09 -50.28 -0.73
N PHE A 203 -16.98 -50.86 -0.26
CA PHE A 203 -16.88 -52.30 -0.05
C PHE A 203 -17.59 -52.81 1.21
N VAL A 204 -17.66 -52.01 2.28
CA VAL A 204 -18.27 -52.42 3.56
C VAL A 204 -19.79 -52.24 3.56
N LYS A 205 -20.27 -51.05 3.17
CA LYS A 205 -21.70 -50.70 3.10
C LYS A 205 -21.94 -49.73 1.93
N PRO A 206 -22.17 -50.22 0.70
CA PRO A 206 -22.24 -49.38 -0.51
C PRO A 206 -23.21 -48.21 -0.39
N TRP A 207 -24.41 -48.42 0.16
CA TRP A 207 -25.43 -47.38 0.32
C TRP A 207 -25.02 -46.24 1.26
N SER A 208 -24.06 -46.47 2.16
CA SER A 208 -23.51 -45.42 3.02
C SER A 208 -22.73 -44.36 2.24
N ILE A 209 -22.31 -44.66 0.99
CA ILE A 209 -21.52 -43.72 0.18
C ILE A 209 -22.27 -42.40 -0.03
N PHE A 210 -23.58 -42.42 -0.23
CA PHE A 210 -24.39 -41.21 -0.40
C PHE A 210 -24.40 -40.32 0.85
N SER A 211 -24.22 -40.93 2.04
CA SER A 211 -24.11 -40.19 3.30
C SER A 211 -22.70 -39.64 3.52
N ALA A 212 -21.69 -40.41 3.11
CA ALA A 212 -20.28 -40.05 3.29
C ALA A 212 -19.78 -39.04 2.25
N LEU A 213 -20.30 -39.10 1.02
CA LEU A 213 -19.81 -38.37 -0.14
C LEU A 213 -19.66 -36.85 0.10
N PRO A 214 -20.62 -36.12 0.70
CA PRO A 214 -20.45 -34.69 0.95
C PRO A 214 -19.23 -34.39 1.84
N ILE A 215 -18.99 -35.20 2.87
CA ILE A 215 -17.87 -35.02 3.80
C ILE A 215 -16.55 -35.40 3.12
N LEU A 216 -16.53 -36.50 2.38
CA LEU A 216 -15.36 -36.96 1.62
C LEU A 216 -14.95 -35.95 0.54
N LEU A 217 -15.91 -35.32 -0.14
CA LEU A 217 -15.65 -34.24 -1.10
C LEU A 217 -15.03 -33.01 -0.43
N LEU A 218 -15.50 -32.62 0.75
CA LEU A 218 -14.87 -31.54 1.51
C LEU A 218 -13.42 -31.87 1.84
N TRP A 219 -13.12 -33.09 2.29
CA TRP A 219 -11.75 -33.53 2.57
C TRP A 219 -10.86 -33.59 1.31
N ALA A 220 -11.43 -33.97 0.16
CA ALA A 220 -10.71 -33.95 -1.12
C ALA A 220 -10.40 -32.52 -1.60
N CYS A 221 -11.26 -31.55 -1.28
CA CYS A 221 -11.09 -30.15 -1.64
C CYS A 221 -10.25 -29.33 -0.63
N SER A 222 -9.77 -29.92 0.47
CA SER A 222 -9.09 -29.20 1.54
C SER A 222 -7.89 -28.37 1.05
N LYS A 223 -7.12 -28.89 0.10
CA LYS A 223 -5.98 -28.16 -0.50
C LYS A 223 -6.42 -26.93 -1.28
N MET A 224 -7.48 -27.05 -2.10
CA MET A 224 -8.02 -25.91 -2.85
C MET A 224 -8.53 -24.83 -1.88
N VAL A 225 -9.23 -25.24 -0.82
CA VAL A 225 -9.72 -24.33 0.22
C VAL A 225 -8.57 -23.68 0.98
N SER A 226 -7.47 -24.40 1.26
CA SER A 226 -6.28 -23.81 1.88
C SER A 226 -5.59 -22.79 0.99
N VAL A 227 -5.50 -23.02 -0.32
CA VAL A 227 -4.92 -22.04 -1.27
C VAL A 227 -5.78 -20.79 -1.32
N TRP A 228 -7.10 -20.96 -1.32
CA TRP A 228 -8.04 -19.84 -1.24
C TRP A 228 -7.92 -19.07 0.08
N LEU A 229 -7.83 -19.76 1.22
CA LEU A 229 -7.70 -19.14 2.54
C LEU A 229 -6.36 -18.40 2.72
N ASN A 230 -5.28 -18.89 2.10
CA ASN A 230 -3.96 -18.26 2.12
C ASN A 230 -3.82 -17.14 1.07
N SER A 231 -4.81 -16.95 0.21
CA SER A 231 -4.79 -15.86 -0.75
C SER A 231 -5.06 -14.55 -0.01
N PRO A 232 -4.30 -13.48 -0.29
CA PRO A 232 -4.55 -12.19 0.33
C PRO A 232 -5.99 -11.75 0.01
N PRO A 233 -6.74 -11.20 0.98
CA PRO A 233 -8.08 -10.70 0.74
C PRO A 233 -8.02 -9.61 -0.33
N ARG A 234 -8.52 -9.92 -1.54
CA ARG A 234 -8.63 -8.93 -2.61
C ARG A 234 -9.71 -7.93 -2.21
N ALA A 235 -9.31 -6.73 -1.83
CA ALA A 235 -10.25 -5.61 -1.85
C ALA A 235 -10.84 -5.52 -3.27
N ARG A 236 -12.17 -5.40 -3.37
CA ARG A 236 -12.85 -5.21 -4.66
C ARG A 236 -12.55 -3.80 -5.15
N PHE A 237 -11.38 -3.60 -5.74
CA PHE A 237 -11.11 -2.45 -6.57
C PHE A 237 -11.85 -2.65 -7.89
N GLN A 238 -12.78 -1.75 -8.23
CA GLN A 238 -13.23 -1.62 -9.60
C GLN A 238 -12.17 -0.83 -10.35
N GLU A 239 -11.67 -1.38 -11.46
CA GLU A 239 -10.76 -0.63 -12.31
C GLU A 239 -11.47 0.64 -12.82
N PRO A 240 -10.82 1.81 -12.76
CA PRO A 240 -11.38 3.04 -13.31
C PRO A 240 -11.70 2.87 -14.81
N SER A 241 -12.83 3.41 -15.24
CA SER A 241 -13.17 3.46 -16.67
C SER A 241 -12.17 4.31 -17.46
N ASP A 242 -12.09 4.15 -18.78
CA ASP A 242 -11.16 4.94 -19.61
C ASP A 242 -11.39 6.46 -19.50
N LYS A 243 -12.63 6.88 -19.24
CA LYS A 243 -12.95 8.30 -19.01
C LYS A 243 -12.35 8.79 -17.69
N GLU A 244 -12.36 7.95 -16.65
CA GLU A 244 -11.77 8.25 -15.35
C GLU A 244 -10.25 8.23 -15.42
N LYS A 245 -9.67 7.21 -16.08
CA LYS A 245 -8.23 7.16 -16.37
C LYS A 245 -7.79 8.43 -17.11
N ARG A 246 -8.52 8.89 -18.13
CA ARG A 246 -8.22 10.15 -18.83
C ARG A 246 -8.31 11.39 -17.95
N LEU A 247 -9.33 11.49 -17.06
CA LEU A 247 -9.43 12.60 -16.11
C LEU A 247 -8.22 12.64 -15.17
N LEU A 248 -7.87 11.49 -14.61
CA LEU A 248 -6.74 11.34 -13.69
C LEU A 248 -5.41 11.63 -14.37
N ARG A 249 -5.18 11.12 -15.59
CA ARG A 249 -3.97 11.41 -16.38
C ARG A 249 -3.87 12.89 -16.75
N HIS A 250 -4.99 13.52 -17.10
CA HIS A 250 -5.03 14.96 -17.35
C HIS A 250 -4.65 15.76 -16.09
N ALA A 251 -5.22 15.42 -14.93
CA ALA A 251 -4.84 16.04 -13.66
C ALA A 251 -3.36 15.78 -13.33
N ALA A 252 -2.87 14.55 -13.49
CA ALA A 252 -1.49 14.17 -13.24
C ALA A 252 -0.49 14.92 -14.14
N LEU A 253 -0.80 15.14 -15.42
CA LEU A 253 0.07 15.89 -16.33
C LEU A 253 0.17 17.36 -15.91
N HIS A 254 -0.95 17.98 -15.57
CA HIS A 254 -0.97 19.35 -15.08
C HIS A 254 -0.29 19.50 -13.71
N THR A 255 -0.44 18.53 -12.81
CA THR A 255 0.30 18.48 -11.55
C THR A 255 1.81 18.27 -11.79
N TRP A 256 2.20 17.39 -12.71
CA TRP A 256 3.60 17.19 -13.09
C TRP A 256 4.25 18.47 -13.62
N ARG A 257 3.51 19.26 -14.39
CA ARG A 257 3.98 20.56 -14.90
C ARG A 257 4.49 21.49 -13.79
N TYR A 258 3.91 21.44 -12.58
CA TYR A 258 4.43 22.18 -11.43
C TYR A 258 5.90 21.82 -11.16
N PHE A 259 6.19 20.53 -11.02
CA PHE A 259 7.54 20.04 -10.77
C PHE A 259 8.47 20.29 -11.95
N ALA A 260 7.98 20.12 -13.18
CA ALA A 260 8.77 20.35 -14.39
C ALA A 260 9.17 21.82 -14.58
N GLU A 261 8.29 22.79 -14.27
CA GLU A 261 8.60 24.21 -14.41
C GLU A 261 9.46 24.74 -13.25
N PHE A 262 9.20 24.31 -12.01
CA PHE A 262 9.81 24.92 -10.82
C PHE A 262 11.01 24.15 -10.25
N SER A 263 11.21 22.89 -10.63
CA SER A 263 12.41 22.14 -10.28
C SER A 263 13.49 22.29 -11.34
N ASN A 264 14.13 23.45 -11.33
CA ASN A 264 15.01 23.92 -12.39
C ASN A 264 16.34 24.46 -11.81
N PRO A 265 17.30 24.90 -12.65
CA PRO A 265 18.57 25.45 -12.17
C PRO A 265 18.46 26.68 -11.25
N GLU A 266 17.45 27.54 -11.38
CA GLU A 266 17.24 28.71 -10.48
C GLU A 266 17.04 28.26 -9.03
N HIS A 267 16.35 27.14 -8.84
CA HIS A 267 16.05 26.55 -7.54
C HIS A 267 17.00 25.41 -7.18
N HIS A 268 18.16 25.28 -7.84
CA HIS A 268 19.13 24.20 -7.62
C HIS A 268 18.52 22.79 -7.75
N TRP A 269 17.54 22.62 -8.63
CA TRP A 269 16.77 21.38 -8.81
C TRP A 269 15.98 20.95 -7.56
N LEU A 270 15.80 21.84 -6.59
CA LEU A 270 14.84 21.71 -5.49
C LEU A 270 13.45 22.12 -5.97
N ILE A 271 12.48 22.25 -5.06
CA ILE A 271 11.13 22.73 -5.40
C ILE A 271 10.72 23.87 -4.43
N PRO A 272 10.20 25.01 -4.93
CA PRO A 272 9.61 26.03 -4.07
C PRO A 272 8.35 25.50 -3.38
N ASP A 273 7.96 26.14 -2.28
CA ASP A 273 6.89 25.65 -1.41
C ASP A 273 5.51 25.84 -2.02
N ASN A 274 5.28 26.99 -2.63
CA ASN A 274 4.03 27.29 -3.28
C ASN A 274 4.18 28.33 -4.39
N VAL A 275 3.20 28.33 -5.29
CA VAL A 275 3.09 29.29 -6.39
C VAL A 275 1.67 29.85 -6.39
N GLU A 276 1.55 31.17 -6.38
CA GLU A 276 0.27 31.89 -6.49
C GLU A 276 0.09 32.43 -7.91
N GLU A 277 -1.14 32.38 -8.43
CA GLU A 277 -1.50 32.83 -9.78
C GLU A 277 -1.73 34.34 -9.85
N ASP A 278 -2.37 34.93 -8.83
CA ASP A 278 -2.81 36.33 -8.85
C ASP A 278 -2.70 37.04 -7.48
N PRO A 279 -1.70 37.92 -7.29
CA PRO A 279 -0.61 38.21 -8.23
C PRO A 279 0.34 37.02 -8.36
N TYR A 280 1.03 36.91 -9.50
CA TYR A 280 2.00 35.83 -9.71
C TYR A 280 3.15 35.90 -8.70
N ARG A 281 3.30 34.88 -7.86
CA ARG A 281 4.34 34.79 -6.82
C ARG A 281 4.86 33.37 -6.67
N VAL A 282 6.16 33.25 -6.41
CA VAL A 282 6.82 31.97 -6.12
C VAL A 282 7.44 32.07 -4.73
N ALA A 283 6.96 31.26 -3.78
CA ALA A 283 7.54 31.17 -2.45
C ALA A 283 8.79 30.27 -2.51
N ALA A 284 9.95 30.88 -2.74
CA ALA A 284 11.23 30.21 -2.98
C ALA A 284 11.84 29.53 -1.72
N ARG A 285 11.04 28.87 -0.90
CA ARG A 285 11.46 28.08 0.26
C ARG A 285 11.18 26.59 0.07
N LEU A 286 11.97 25.72 0.69
CA LEU A 286 11.85 24.26 0.63
C LEU A 286 11.56 23.72 2.02
N SER A 287 10.53 22.87 2.16
CA SER A 287 10.36 21.99 3.32
C SER A 287 10.91 20.59 3.05
N THR A 288 11.20 19.83 4.10
CA THR A 288 11.70 18.45 3.98
C THR A 288 10.66 17.51 3.40
N THR A 289 9.37 17.71 3.71
CA THR A 289 8.25 17.01 3.06
C THR A 289 8.18 17.33 1.56
N ASN A 290 8.34 18.60 1.15
CA ASN A 290 8.34 18.98 -0.27
C ASN A 290 9.50 18.31 -1.03
N LEU A 291 10.67 18.20 -0.40
CA LEU A 291 11.83 17.52 -0.98
C LEU A 291 11.56 16.03 -1.21
N GLY A 292 11.04 15.32 -0.21
CA GLY A 292 10.70 13.91 -0.34
C GLY A 292 9.67 13.66 -1.45
N LEU A 293 8.62 14.49 -1.49
CA LEU A 293 7.58 14.39 -2.51
C LEU A 293 8.07 14.75 -3.92
N LEU A 294 9.02 15.68 -4.09
CA LEU A 294 9.67 15.94 -5.37
C LEU A 294 10.38 14.68 -5.90
N LEU A 295 11.14 13.98 -5.04
CA LEU A 295 11.87 12.78 -5.42
C LEU A 295 10.91 11.68 -5.92
N ASN A 296 9.85 11.39 -5.18
CA ASN A 296 8.87 10.39 -5.60
C ASN A 296 8.00 10.87 -6.77
N ALA A 297 7.73 12.18 -6.90
CA ALA A 297 7.02 12.74 -8.04
C ALA A 297 7.76 12.50 -9.37
N ARG A 298 9.10 12.56 -9.39
CA ARG A 298 9.89 12.20 -10.57
C ARG A 298 9.76 10.72 -10.94
N GLN A 299 9.76 9.82 -9.94
CA GLN A 299 9.52 8.40 -10.18
C GLN A 299 8.12 8.17 -10.77
N ALA A 300 7.10 8.82 -10.21
CA ALA A 300 5.73 8.76 -10.74
C ALA A 300 5.65 9.32 -12.16
N ALA A 301 6.31 10.45 -12.46
CA ALA A 301 6.38 11.01 -13.80
C ALA A 301 7.02 10.05 -14.82
N CYS A 302 8.00 9.25 -14.38
CA CYS A 302 8.58 8.20 -15.20
C CYS A 302 7.61 7.03 -15.45
N GLU A 303 6.76 6.65 -14.48
CA GLU A 303 5.68 5.67 -14.68
C GLU A 303 4.59 6.19 -15.63
N PHE A 304 4.27 7.49 -15.58
CA PHE A 304 3.34 8.11 -16.51
C PHE A 304 3.88 8.27 -17.95
N GLY A 305 5.20 8.15 -18.13
CA GLY A 305 5.89 8.47 -19.38
C GLY A 305 6.04 9.96 -19.64
N TYR A 306 5.92 10.79 -18.60
CA TYR A 306 6.19 12.23 -18.69
C TYR A 306 7.69 12.52 -18.64
N LEU A 307 8.49 11.64 -18.02
CA LEU A 307 9.95 11.64 -18.05
C LEU A 307 10.48 10.32 -18.60
N THR A 308 11.60 10.37 -19.32
CA THR A 308 12.38 9.16 -19.58
C THR A 308 13.17 8.73 -18.34
N VAL A 309 13.71 7.50 -18.36
CA VAL A 309 14.52 6.98 -17.25
C VAL A 309 15.79 7.80 -17.08
N ARG A 310 16.43 8.21 -18.18
CA ARG A 310 17.62 9.06 -18.15
C ARG A 310 17.33 10.41 -17.52
N GLU A 311 16.26 11.10 -17.94
CA GLU A 311 15.90 12.41 -17.36
C GLU A 311 15.61 12.30 -15.87
N CYS A 312 14.88 11.25 -15.46
CA CYS A 312 14.60 10.99 -14.06
C CYS A 312 15.90 10.80 -13.26
N ALA A 313 16.87 10.03 -13.78
CA ALA A 313 18.15 9.82 -13.14
C ALA A 313 18.97 11.12 -13.02
N GLU A 314 19.15 11.84 -14.14
CA GLU A 314 19.94 13.08 -14.20
C GLU A 314 19.38 14.16 -13.26
N GLN A 315 18.06 14.39 -13.25
CA GLN A 315 17.45 15.40 -12.39
C GLN A 315 17.50 15.00 -10.90
N THR A 316 17.33 13.72 -10.61
CA THR A 316 17.39 13.19 -9.24
C THR A 316 18.80 13.30 -8.68
N LEU A 317 19.83 12.93 -9.44
CA LEU A 317 21.23 13.08 -9.05
C LEU A 317 21.58 14.54 -8.74
N LYS A 318 21.13 15.49 -9.58
CA LYS A 318 21.32 16.93 -9.29
C LYS A 318 20.68 17.35 -7.97
N THR A 319 19.49 16.82 -7.67
CA THR A 319 18.77 17.14 -6.43
C THR A 319 19.45 16.53 -5.20
N LEU A 320 19.90 15.27 -5.29
CA LEU A 320 20.63 14.59 -4.21
C LEU A 320 22.01 15.24 -3.96
N ALA A 321 22.66 15.72 -5.02
CA ALA A 321 23.89 16.50 -4.90
C ALA A 321 23.64 17.83 -4.16
N THR A 322 22.59 18.57 -4.51
CA THR A 322 22.18 19.79 -3.78
C THR A 322 21.82 19.46 -2.32
N MET A 323 21.01 18.42 -2.09
CA MET A 323 20.57 17.99 -0.76
C MET A 323 21.75 17.62 0.15
N SER A 324 22.77 16.95 -0.39
CA SER A 324 23.97 16.58 0.37
C SER A 324 24.78 17.78 0.87
N ASN A 325 24.63 18.93 0.21
CA ASN A 325 25.31 20.19 0.59
C ASN A 325 24.49 21.08 1.53
N LEU A 326 23.24 20.74 1.83
CA LEU A 326 22.41 21.51 2.76
C LEU A 326 22.92 21.36 4.21
N GLU A 327 22.83 22.45 4.98
CA GLU A 327 23.11 22.42 6.42
C GLU A 327 22.20 21.40 7.11
N ARG A 328 22.76 20.48 7.88
CA ARG A 328 22.04 19.38 8.55
C ARG A 328 22.42 19.31 10.01
N HIS A 329 21.57 18.69 10.82
CA HIS A 329 21.81 18.49 12.24
C HIS A 329 21.43 17.06 12.64
N HIS A 330 22.41 16.29 13.15
CA HIS A 330 22.25 14.85 13.41
C HIS A 330 21.67 14.07 12.20
N GLY A 331 22.12 14.43 11.00
CA GLY A 331 21.66 13.87 9.72
C GLY A 331 20.29 14.36 9.26
N HIS A 332 19.50 15.03 10.10
CA HIS A 332 18.21 15.61 9.72
C HIS A 332 18.38 16.93 8.98
N LEU A 333 17.48 17.18 8.03
CA LEU A 333 17.31 18.48 7.44
C LEU A 333 16.48 19.39 8.37
N LEU A 334 16.78 20.68 8.29
CA LEU A 334 16.02 21.74 8.93
C LEU A 334 14.70 21.95 8.19
N ASN A 335 13.72 22.56 8.87
CA ASN A 335 12.36 22.64 8.38
C ASN A 335 12.22 23.50 7.11
N TRP A 336 13.09 24.51 6.96
CA TRP A 336 13.00 25.46 5.85
C TRP A 336 14.37 25.89 5.33
N TYR A 337 14.52 25.88 4.01
CA TYR A 337 15.66 26.46 3.28
C TYR A 337 15.18 27.42 2.22
N ASP A 338 15.95 28.45 1.91
CA ASP A 338 15.76 29.22 0.68
C ASP A 338 16.32 28.43 -0.52
N THR A 339 15.49 28.18 -1.52
CA THR A 339 15.84 27.34 -2.69
C THR A 339 16.86 27.99 -3.63
N ARG A 340 16.99 29.33 -3.60
CA ARG A 340 17.89 30.10 -4.47
C ARG A 340 19.25 30.34 -3.85
N THR A 341 19.36 30.30 -2.53
CA THR A 341 20.61 30.55 -1.80
C THR A 341 21.10 29.32 -1.03
N LEU A 342 20.25 28.30 -0.87
CA LEU A 342 20.47 27.11 -0.04
C LEU A 342 20.65 27.40 1.46
N ALA A 343 20.44 28.65 1.88
CA ALA A 343 20.57 29.06 3.26
C ALA A 343 19.36 28.56 4.08
N PRO A 344 19.59 28.02 5.29
CA PRO A 344 18.50 27.66 6.18
C PRO A 344 17.77 28.92 6.68
N LEU A 345 16.45 28.86 6.73
CA LEU A 345 15.61 29.94 7.23
C LEU A 345 15.47 29.87 8.76
N THR A 346 15.37 31.03 9.40
CA THR A 346 15.14 31.12 10.85
C THR A 346 13.64 31.01 11.18
N PRO A 347 13.27 30.34 12.29
CA PRO A 347 14.13 29.59 13.22
C PRO A 347 14.65 28.25 12.65
N LYS A 348 15.88 27.88 13.03
CA LYS A 348 16.47 26.58 12.68
C LYS A 348 15.81 25.48 13.52
N PHE A 349 14.84 24.80 12.94
CA PHE A 349 14.03 23.76 13.60
C PHE A 349 14.08 22.45 12.82
N ILE A 350 14.11 21.32 13.52
CA ILE A 350 13.98 19.98 12.93
C ILE A 350 12.58 19.47 13.23
N SER A 351 11.75 19.25 12.21
CA SER A 351 10.46 18.59 12.35
C SER A 351 10.63 17.07 12.30
N SER A 352 10.16 16.36 13.33
CA SER A 352 10.24 14.89 13.38
C SER A 352 9.43 14.22 12.27
N VAL A 353 8.30 14.85 11.91
CA VAL A 353 7.34 14.31 10.94
C VAL A 353 7.77 14.58 9.52
N ASP A 354 8.20 15.81 9.23
CA ASP A 354 8.61 16.13 7.86
C ASP A 354 9.88 15.39 7.45
N ASN A 355 10.82 15.20 8.39
CA ASN A 355 11.95 14.29 8.19
C ASN A 355 11.50 12.82 8.07
N GLY A 356 10.37 12.43 8.69
CA GLY A 356 9.81 11.08 8.59
C GLY A 356 9.23 10.82 7.20
N ASN A 357 8.57 11.82 6.64
CA ASN A 357 8.09 11.82 5.25
C ASN A 357 9.27 11.74 4.27
N LEU A 358 10.34 12.50 4.51
CA LEU A 358 11.57 12.43 3.72
C LEU A 358 12.21 11.05 3.80
N LEU A 359 12.34 10.45 4.99
CA LEU A 359 12.89 9.11 5.17
C LEU A 359 12.07 8.06 4.41
N ALA A 360 10.73 8.12 4.50
CA ALA A 360 9.85 7.26 3.71
C ALA A 360 10.05 7.46 2.21
N SER A 361 10.22 8.70 1.77
CA SER A 361 10.46 9.05 0.37
C SER A 361 11.82 8.56 -0.14
N LEU A 362 12.88 8.61 0.68
CA LEU A 362 14.22 8.12 0.36
C LEU A 362 14.23 6.59 0.17
N TRP A 363 13.58 5.84 1.06
CA TRP A 363 13.43 4.39 0.89
C TRP A 363 12.59 4.05 -0.35
N THR A 364 11.56 4.85 -0.63
CA THR A 364 10.74 4.70 -1.84
C THR A 364 11.56 5.01 -3.10
N LEU A 365 12.44 6.02 -3.05
CA LEU A 365 13.36 6.36 -4.15
C LEU A 365 14.33 5.22 -4.41
N GLU A 366 15.00 4.74 -3.37
CA GLU A 366 15.94 3.62 -3.42
C GLU A 366 15.29 2.38 -4.06
N GLN A 367 14.15 1.94 -3.53
CA GLN A 367 13.50 0.72 -4.02
C GLN A 367 12.92 0.89 -5.42
N GLY A 368 12.43 2.07 -5.79
CA GLY A 368 11.96 2.32 -7.15
C GLY A 368 13.10 2.37 -8.19
N CYS A 369 14.31 2.80 -7.81
CA CYS A 369 15.48 2.66 -8.69
C CYS A 369 15.89 1.20 -8.90
N TRP A 370 15.84 0.37 -7.86
CA TRP A 370 16.06 -1.08 -7.98
C TRP A 370 15.00 -1.77 -8.86
N ASP A 371 13.74 -1.39 -8.70
CA ASP A 371 12.64 -1.87 -9.55
C ASP A 371 12.86 -1.43 -11.01
N ARG A 372 13.29 -0.18 -11.25
CA ARG A 372 13.56 0.33 -12.59
C ARG A 372 14.64 -0.46 -13.33
N LEU A 373 15.72 -0.86 -12.65
CA LEU A 373 16.76 -1.72 -13.24
C LEU A 373 16.22 -3.08 -13.73
N ARG A 374 15.17 -3.59 -13.06
CA ARG A 374 14.51 -4.86 -13.36
C ARG A 374 13.39 -4.74 -14.39
N ARG A 375 13.10 -3.53 -14.87
CA ARG A 375 12.12 -3.27 -15.92
C ARG A 375 12.79 -2.91 -17.24
N PRO A 376 12.08 -3.03 -18.37
CA PRO A 376 12.57 -2.52 -19.64
C PRO A 376 12.77 -1.01 -19.62
N LEU A 377 13.77 -0.53 -20.36
CA LEU A 377 14.08 0.89 -20.50
C LEU A 377 12.93 1.65 -21.19
N PHE A 378 12.42 1.08 -22.28
CA PHE A 378 11.30 1.62 -23.05
C PHE A 378 10.01 0.87 -22.71
N GLN A 379 8.98 1.60 -22.32
CA GLN A 379 7.68 1.06 -21.95
C GLN A 379 6.58 1.84 -22.66
N ARG A 380 5.42 1.19 -22.84
CA ARG A 380 4.23 1.77 -23.45
C ARG A 380 3.81 3.10 -22.82
N SER A 381 4.10 3.30 -21.53
CA SER A 381 3.83 4.54 -20.82
C SER A 381 4.39 5.79 -21.50
N LEU A 382 5.53 5.71 -22.22
CA LEU A 382 6.07 6.84 -22.99
C LEU A 382 5.09 7.33 -24.07
N ALA A 383 4.43 6.39 -24.76
CA ALA A 383 3.41 6.74 -25.74
C ALA A 383 2.13 7.26 -25.06
N ASP A 384 1.74 6.71 -23.92
CA ASP A 384 0.58 7.20 -23.17
C ASP A 384 0.82 8.63 -22.65
N GLY A 385 2.02 8.92 -22.13
CA GLY A 385 2.44 10.24 -21.69
C GLY A 385 2.51 11.25 -22.85
N PHE A 386 3.01 10.83 -24.01
CA PHE A 386 2.96 11.62 -25.24
C PHE A 386 1.51 11.95 -25.65
N LEU A 387 0.61 10.96 -25.62
CA LEU A 387 -0.80 11.16 -25.91
C LEU A 387 -1.48 12.11 -24.93
N ASP A 388 -1.08 12.12 -23.65
CA ASP A 388 -1.64 13.05 -22.67
C ASP A 388 -1.29 14.51 -22.98
N HIS A 389 -0.07 14.79 -23.47
CA HIS A 389 0.30 16.13 -23.93
C HIS A 389 -0.52 16.56 -25.16
N LEU A 390 -0.74 15.65 -26.11
CA LEU A 390 -1.62 15.94 -27.26
C LEU A 390 -3.08 16.17 -26.82
N ARG A 391 -3.59 15.38 -25.86
CA ARG A 391 -4.93 15.57 -25.30
C ARG A 391 -5.06 16.90 -24.53
N ALA A 392 -4.01 17.36 -23.87
CA ALA A 392 -3.97 18.69 -23.26
C ALA A 392 -4.06 19.80 -24.33
N LEU A 393 -3.38 19.64 -25.47
CA LEU A 393 -3.54 20.56 -26.61
C LEU A 393 -4.97 20.53 -27.18
N VAL A 394 -5.65 19.38 -27.20
CA VAL A 394 -7.07 19.30 -27.57
C VAL A 394 -7.96 20.04 -26.57
N SER A 395 -7.73 19.90 -25.26
CA SER A 395 -8.54 20.59 -24.24
C SER A 395 -8.38 22.13 -24.30
N LEU A 396 -7.21 22.59 -24.72
CA LEU A 396 -6.87 23.99 -25.00
C LEU A 396 -7.34 24.51 -26.36
N HIS A 397 -7.98 23.65 -27.17
CA HIS A 397 -8.43 23.95 -28.54
C HIS A 397 -7.27 24.25 -29.50
N ALA A 398 -6.06 23.77 -29.22
CA ALA A 398 -4.91 23.95 -30.11
C ALA A 398 -4.85 22.90 -31.23
N LEU A 399 -5.32 21.68 -30.98
CA LEU A 399 -5.38 20.58 -31.94
C LEU A 399 -6.80 19.98 -32.04
N PRO A 400 -7.22 19.49 -33.22
CA PRO A 400 -8.51 18.82 -33.38
C PRO A 400 -8.49 17.39 -32.79
N TYR A 401 -9.57 17.02 -32.08
CA TYR A 401 -9.70 15.68 -31.48
C TYR A 401 -9.53 14.53 -32.48
N ARG A 402 -10.04 14.68 -33.71
CA ARG A 402 -9.92 13.64 -34.75
C ARG A 402 -8.47 13.32 -35.11
N GLN A 403 -7.59 14.33 -35.13
CA GLN A 403 -6.17 14.12 -35.41
C GLN A 403 -5.51 13.33 -34.28
N VAL A 404 -5.74 13.72 -33.03
CA VAL A 404 -5.19 13.00 -31.86
C VAL A 404 -5.73 11.57 -31.76
N SER A 405 -7.00 11.35 -32.10
CA SER A 405 -7.59 10.01 -32.14
C SER A 405 -6.97 9.10 -33.21
N ALA A 406 -6.60 9.67 -34.38
CA ALA A 406 -5.87 8.92 -35.40
C ALA A 406 -4.45 8.56 -34.94
N ILE A 407 -3.77 9.48 -34.27
CA ILE A 407 -2.44 9.25 -33.67
C ILE A 407 -2.52 8.16 -32.59
N GLU A 408 -3.53 8.23 -31.71
CA GLU A 408 -3.78 7.22 -30.68
C GLU A 408 -3.95 5.83 -31.29
N THR A 409 -4.70 5.72 -32.39
CA THR A 409 -4.89 4.45 -33.11
C THR A 409 -3.57 3.94 -33.72
N ARG A 410 -2.73 4.83 -34.28
CA ARG A 410 -1.41 4.44 -34.83
C ARG A 410 -0.45 3.95 -33.74
N LEU A 411 -0.56 4.53 -32.55
CA LEU A 411 0.24 4.13 -31.41
C LEU A 411 -0.34 2.88 -30.73
N ASP A 412 -1.53 2.42 -31.06
CA ASP A 412 -2.14 1.25 -30.41
C ASP A 412 -1.46 -0.06 -30.88
N GLY A 413 -1.09 -0.93 -29.94
CA GLY A 413 -0.41 -2.21 -30.22
C GLY A 413 1.12 -2.24 -30.01
N GLU A 414 1.76 -3.30 -30.53
CA GLU A 414 3.16 -3.65 -30.23
C GLU A 414 4.21 -2.71 -30.89
N ASN A 415 3.83 -1.99 -31.95
CA ASN A 415 4.74 -1.11 -32.72
C ASN A 415 4.68 0.36 -32.29
N TRP A 416 4.23 0.64 -31.06
CA TRP A 416 4.08 2.01 -30.57
C TRP A 416 5.37 2.85 -30.64
N LEU A 417 6.53 2.21 -30.47
CA LEU A 417 7.82 2.91 -30.50
C LEU A 417 8.16 3.40 -31.91
N ASP A 418 7.97 2.56 -32.93
CA ASP A 418 8.16 2.96 -34.33
C ASP A 418 7.23 4.15 -34.66
N GLY A 419 5.97 4.11 -34.18
CA GLY A 419 5.01 5.20 -34.36
C GLY A 419 5.37 6.53 -33.68
N LEU A 420 6.15 6.50 -32.59
CA LEU A 420 6.72 7.70 -31.96
C LEU A 420 7.95 8.21 -32.73
N LEU A 421 8.84 7.30 -33.13
CA LEU A 421 10.07 7.66 -33.85
C LEU A 421 9.77 8.35 -35.19
N GLU A 422 8.76 7.85 -35.91
CA GLU A 422 8.32 8.34 -37.21
C GLU A 422 7.31 9.50 -37.13
N PHE A 423 6.96 9.97 -35.93
CA PHE A 423 5.99 11.06 -35.77
C PHE A 423 6.48 12.36 -36.43
N PRO A 424 5.77 12.95 -37.41
CA PRO A 424 6.26 14.16 -38.07
C PRO A 424 5.97 15.42 -37.23
N ASP A 425 6.99 16.22 -36.95
CA ASP A 425 6.86 17.43 -36.12
C ASP A 425 5.86 18.45 -36.72
N SER A 426 5.66 18.42 -38.05
CA SER A 426 4.68 19.25 -38.77
C SER A 426 3.23 19.01 -38.34
N ASP A 427 2.92 17.85 -37.76
CA ASP A 427 1.57 17.56 -37.26
C ASP A 427 1.18 18.47 -36.08
N LEU A 428 2.15 19.15 -35.45
CA LEU A 428 1.92 20.11 -34.36
C LEU A 428 1.56 21.52 -34.84
N ASP A 429 1.74 21.83 -36.12
CA ASP A 429 1.56 23.18 -36.67
C ASP A 429 0.13 23.46 -37.14
N ALA A 430 -0.72 22.42 -37.23
CA ALA A 430 -2.13 22.54 -37.56
C ALA A 430 -2.95 23.18 -36.41
N THR A 431 -2.95 24.50 -36.31
CA THR A 431 -3.68 25.25 -35.26
C THR A 431 -5.14 25.49 -35.62
N THR A 432 -6.04 25.41 -34.63
CA THR A 432 -7.41 25.95 -34.77
C THR A 432 -7.41 27.48 -34.64
N SER A 433 -8.52 28.13 -35.02
CA SER A 433 -8.59 29.59 -35.18
C SER A 433 -8.57 30.41 -33.88
N LYS A 434 -8.79 29.83 -32.68
CA LYS A 434 -8.76 30.54 -31.39
C LYS A 434 -8.41 29.63 -30.18
N PRO A 435 -7.16 29.61 -29.70
CA PRO A 435 -6.78 28.84 -28.50
C PRO A 435 -7.27 29.51 -27.20
N LYS A 436 -7.48 28.71 -26.14
CA LYS A 436 -7.91 29.22 -24.81
C LYS A 436 -6.83 30.01 -24.05
N SER A 437 -5.56 29.65 -24.21
CA SER A 437 -4.41 30.25 -23.51
C SER A 437 -3.17 30.12 -24.39
N ASN A 438 -2.58 31.25 -24.80
CA ASN A 438 -1.43 31.21 -25.72
C ASN A 438 -0.15 30.71 -25.02
N THR A 439 0.00 30.97 -23.72
CA THR A 439 1.18 30.55 -22.95
C THR A 439 1.16 29.04 -22.68
N ASP A 440 0.00 28.48 -22.30
CA ASP A 440 -0.12 27.04 -22.06
C ASP A 440 0.00 26.22 -23.34
N VAL A 441 -0.58 26.70 -24.44
CA VAL A 441 -0.44 26.04 -25.75
C VAL A 441 1.02 26.00 -26.18
N THR A 442 1.75 27.12 -26.03
CA THR A 442 3.19 27.16 -26.32
C THR A 442 3.95 26.15 -25.48
N TRP A 443 3.68 26.09 -24.17
CA TRP A 443 4.35 25.15 -23.26
C TRP A 443 4.09 23.69 -23.63
N PHE A 444 2.83 23.30 -23.85
CA PHE A 444 2.51 21.91 -24.21
C PHE A 444 3.05 21.52 -25.59
N LYS A 445 3.02 22.42 -26.59
CA LYS A 445 3.66 22.15 -27.89
C LYS A 445 5.16 21.91 -27.74
N GLU A 446 5.82 22.73 -26.94
CA GLU A 446 7.24 22.56 -26.66
C GLU A 446 7.52 21.23 -25.97
N GLN A 447 6.74 20.88 -24.94
CA GLN A 447 6.90 19.60 -24.27
C GLN A 447 6.70 18.41 -25.22
N VAL A 448 5.73 18.46 -26.14
CA VAL A 448 5.56 17.39 -27.14
C VAL A 448 6.84 17.22 -27.99
N ARG A 449 7.45 18.32 -28.44
CA ARG A 449 8.71 18.27 -29.20
C ARG A 449 9.85 17.68 -28.37
N VAL A 450 10.03 18.16 -27.14
CA VAL A 450 11.06 17.67 -26.22
C VAL A 450 10.86 16.17 -25.94
N ARG A 451 9.62 15.70 -25.72
CA ARG A 451 9.35 14.27 -25.50
C ARG A 451 9.77 13.43 -26.71
N LEU A 452 9.46 13.86 -27.94
CA LEU A 452 9.86 13.16 -29.16
C LEU A 452 11.38 13.16 -29.36
N GLU A 453 12.03 14.30 -29.16
CA GLU A 453 13.48 14.44 -29.27
C GLU A 453 14.18 13.50 -28.28
N HIS A 454 13.73 13.48 -27.02
CA HIS A 454 14.29 12.62 -25.99
C HIS A 454 14.11 11.14 -26.31
N VAL A 455 12.92 10.71 -26.75
CA VAL A 455 12.70 9.31 -27.16
C VAL A 455 13.59 8.92 -28.34
N ARG A 456 13.70 9.77 -29.37
CA ARG A 456 14.58 9.53 -30.54
C ARG A 456 16.04 9.42 -30.12
N ARG A 457 16.49 10.33 -29.25
CA ARG A 457 17.85 10.35 -28.73
C ARG A 457 18.14 9.11 -27.90
N GLU A 458 17.26 8.72 -26.99
CA GLU A 458 17.43 7.52 -26.18
C GLU A 458 17.45 6.24 -27.01
N VAL A 459 16.61 6.15 -28.05
CA VAL A 459 16.66 5.00 -28.97
C VAL A 459 18.02 4.94 -29.67
N THR A 460 18.54 6.08 -30.13
CA THR A 460 19.87 6.17 -30.75
C THR A 460 20.97 5.77 -29.77
N ASP A 461 20.89 6.28 -28.54
CA ASP A 461 21.90 6.15 -27.50
C ASP A 461 21.93 4.75 -26.88
N TYR A 462 20.78 4.12 -26.62
CA TYR A 462 20.71 2.86 -25.88
C TYR A 462 20.33 1.66 -26.73
N CYS A 463 19.52 1.86 -27.77
CA CYS A 463 18.90 0.79 -28.55
C CYS A 463 18.95 1.05 -30.06
N PRO A 464 20.12 1.35 -30.66
CA PRO A 464 20.20 1.83 -32.04
C PRO A 464 19.59 0.86 -33.05
N TRP A 465 19.55 -0.45 -32.78
CA TRP A 465 18.88 -1.44 -33.65
C TRP A 465 17.35 -1.24 -33.78
N MET A 466 16.76 -0.40 -32.94
CA MET A 466 15.35 -0.03 -33.03
C MET A 466 15.10 1.11 -34.03
N LEU A 467 16.14 1.82 -34.49
CA LEU A 467 15.99 2.87 -35.49
C LEU A 467 15.41 2.30 -36.80
N PRO A 468 14.55 3.06 -37.53
CA PRO A 468 13.93 2.60 -38.76
C PRO A 468 14.92 2.10 -39.82
N GLU A 469 16.13 2.69 -39.87
CA GLU A 469 17.19 2.28 -40.80
C GLU A 469 17.68 0.84 -40.63
N PHE A 470 17.44 0.21 -39.47
CA PHE A 470 17.83 -1.17 -39.17
C PHE A 470 16.65 -2.15 -39.15
N ALA A 471 15.45 -1.77 -39.61
CA ALA A 471 14.26 -2.62 -39.60
C ALA A 471 14.46 -3.97 -40.33
N THR A 472 15.20 -3.97 -41.44
CA THR A 472 15.58 -5.17 -42.20
C THR A 472 16.49 -6.10 -41.40
N VAL A 473 17.51 -5.55 -40.73
CA VAL A 473 18.45 -6.30 -39.88
C VAL A 473 17.74 -6.86 -38.65
N ARG A 474 16.86 -6.07 -38.03
CA ARG A 474 16.01 -6.47 -36.89
C ARG A 474 15.13 -7.67 -37.23
N SER A 475 14.50 -7.62 -38.40
CA SER A 475 13.64 -8.70 -38.92
C SER A 475 14.42 -9.97 -39.23
N GLU A 476 15.59 -9.85 -39.88
CA GLU A 476 16.45 -10.99 -40.20
C GLU A 476 16.94 -11.71 -38.93
N LEU A 477 17.36 -10.95 -37.91
CA LEU A 477 17.87 -11.49 -36.65
C LEU A 477 16.77 -11.96 -35.68
N LYS A 478 15.49 -11.75 -36.04
CA LYS A 478 14.32 -12.06 -35.21
C LYS A 478 14.47 -11.51 -33.77
N LEU A 479 14.87 -10.25 -33.66
CA LEU A 479 15.06 -9.61 -32.35
C LEU A 479 13.72 -9.49 -31.63
N ARG A 480 13.74 -9.68 -30.31
CA ARG A 480 12.55 -9.55 -29.46
C ARG A 480 12.12 -8.09 -29.33
N PRO A 481 10.84 -7.82 -29.00
CA PRO A 481 10.38 -6.50 -28.60
C PRO A 481 11.21 -5.91 -27.47
N ILE A 482 11.49 -4.61 -27.53
CA ILE A 482 12.42 -3.93 -26.62
C ILE A 482 11.90 -3.87 -25.17
N ASP A 483 10.59 -3.90 -25.01
CA ASP A 483 9.86 -3.94 -23.74
C ASP A 483 9.94 -5.31 -23.03
N THR A 484 10.78 -6.24 -23.52
CA THR A 484 11.04 -7.52 -22.86
C THR A 484 12.42 -7.62 -22.21
N ILE A 485 13.33 -6.70 -22.53
CA ILE A 485 14.71 -6.72 -22.05
C ILE A 485 14.85 -5.72 -20.91
N THR A 486 15.11 -6.22 -19.70
CA THR A 486 15.33 -5.36 -18.54
C THR A 486 16.59 -4.53 -18.70
N LEU A 487 16.60 -3.32 -18.12
CA LEU A 487 17.74 -2.41 -18.19
C LEU A 487 19.04 -3.09 -17.72
N GLU A 488 19.00 -3.83 -16.61
CA GLU A 488 20.16 -4.56 -16.08
C GLU A 488 20.71 -5.64 -17.05
N ARG A 489 19.86 -6.19 -17.93
CA ARG A 489 20.26 -7.22 -18.91
C ARG A 489 20.60 -6.65 -20.28
N LEU A 490 20.36 -5.35 -20.50
CA LEU A 490 20.56 -4.69 -21.79
C LEU A 490 22.03 -4.73 -22.25
N PRO A 491 23.07 -4.51 -21.41
CA PRO A 491 24.46 -4.64 -21.83
C PRO A 491 24.81 -6.02 -22.38
N PHE A 492 24.34 -7.09 -21.71
CA PHE A 492 24.56 -8.46 -22.17
C PHE A 492 23.81 -8.76 -23.48
N PHE A 493 22.64 -8.16 -23.68
CA PHE A 493 21.94 -8.25 -24.96
C PHE A 493 22.75 -7.57 -26.08
N ILE A 494 23.30 -6.38 -25.82
CA ILE A 494 24.14 -5.63 -26.76
C ILE A 494 25.38 -6.46 -27.15
N ASP A 495 26.06 -7.07 -26.18
CA ASP A 495 27.24 -7.92 -26.42
C ASP A 495 26.89 -9.11 -27.35
N ARG A 496 25.77 -9.80 -27.08
CA ARG A 496 25.31 -10.91 -27.94
C ARG A 496 24.90 -10.44 -29.33
N LEU A 497 24.29 -9.26 -29.44
CA LEU A 497 23.91 -8.69 -30.73
C LEU A 497 25.16 -8.37 -31.55
N ALA A 498 26.21 -7.82 -30.94
CA ALA A 498 27.48 -7.55 -31.58
C ALA A 498 28.12 -8.84 -32.13
N THR A 499 28.09 -9.95 -31.37
CA THR A 499 28.56 -11.26 -31.86
C THR A 499 27.74 -11.77 -33.04
N LYS A 500 26.40 -11.67 -32.99
CA LYS A 500 25.52 -12.12 -34.08
C LYS A 500 25.75 -11.34 -35.38
N LEU A 501 26.09 -10.06 -35.30
CA LEU A 501 26.37 -9.22 -36.46
C LEU A 501 27.70 -9.55 -37.16
N GLN A 502 28.57 -10.39 -36.57
CA GLN A 502 29.80 -10.87 -37.22
C GLN A 502 29.53 -11.95 -38.29
N ALA A 503 28.39 -12.63 -38.23
CA ALA A 503 28.01 -13.61 -39.24
C ALA A 503 27.71 -12.93 -40.59
N PRO A 504 28.08 -13.55 -41.72
CA PRO A 504 27.85 -12.99 -43.05
C PRO A 504 26.36 -12.74 -43.32
N SER A 505 26.06 -11.65 -44.02
CA SER A 505 24.68 -11.27 -44.38
C SER A 505 24.06 -12.29 -45.34
N THR A 506 22.82 -12.71 -45.07
CA THR A 506 22.05 -13.55 -46.00
C THR A 506 21.25 -12.72 -47.02
N ASN A 507 21.01 -11.43 -46.74
CA ASN A 507 20.03 -10.60 -47.45
C ASN A 507 20.62 -9.29 -48.05
N GLY A 508 21.94 -9.20 -48.26
CA GLY A 508 22.58 -8.03 -48.88
C GLY A 508 22.63 -6.76 -48.01
N ASN A 509 22.34 -6.85 -46.71
CA ASN A 509 22.33 -5.72 -45.75
C ASN A 509 23.69 -5.48 -45.05
N SER A 510 24.81 -5.79 -45.72
CA SER A 510 26.15 -5.74 -45.12
C SER A 510 26.49 -4.36 -44.53
N ASN A 511 26.17 -3.29 -45.25
CA ASN A 511 26.44 -1.91 -44.80
C ASN A 511 25.63 -1.53 -43.54
N GLN A 512 24.35 -1.92 -43.49
CA GLN A 512 23.50 -1.67 -42.31
C GLN A 512 24.00 -2.46 -41.09
N ARG A 513 24.44 -3.71 -41.27
CA ARG A 513 25.04 -4.51 -40.19
C ARG A 513 26.32 -3.89 -39.66
N GLU A 514 27.22 -3.46 -40.55
CA GLU A 514 28.48 -2.84 -40.16
C GLU A 514 28.25 -1.52 -39.43
N ARG A 515 27.33 -0.69 -39.94
CA ARG A 515 26.92 0.55 -39.28
C ARG A 515 26.34 0.28 -37.89
N LEU A 516 25.37 -0.63 -37.77
CA LEU A 516 24.80 -0.99 -36.47
C LEU A 516 25.88 -1.48 -35.50
N ARG A 517 26.77 -2.37 -35.95
CA ARG A 517 27.89 -2.89 -35.14
C ARG A 517 28.79 -1.77 -34.64
N SER A 518 29.01 -0.70 -35.42
CA SER A 518 29.82 0.44 -34.98
C SER A 518 29.16 1.28 -33.87
N LEU A 519 27.82 1.25 -33.74
CA LEU A 519 27.07 1.98 -32.71
C LEU A 519 26.96 1.22 -31.38
N LEU A 520 27.04 -0.12 -31.40
CA LEU A 520 26.83 -0.95 -30.21
C LEU A 520 27.82 -0.68 -29.05
N PRO A 521 29.12 -0.40 -29.25
CA PRO A 521 30.03 -0.09 -28.16
C PRO A 521 29.62 1.16 -27.37
N ALA A 522 29.20 2.21 -28.08
CA ALA A 522 28.70 3.44 -27.45
C ALA A 522 27.40 3.15 -26.69
N ALA A 523 26.47 2.41 -27.30
CA ALA A 523 25.21 2.07 -26.64
C ALA A 523 25.39 1.24 -25.38
N ARG A 524 26.35 0.31 -25.40
CA ARG A 524 26.74 -0.47 -24.23
C ARG A 524 27.31 0.42 -23.12
N SER A 525 28.20 1.35 -23.46
CA SER A 525 28.82 2.26 -22.50
C SER A 525 27.76 3.16 -21.83
N GLN A 526 26.89 3.77 -22.62
CA GLN A 526 25.82 4.63 -22.11
C GLN A 526 24.84 3.85 -21.23
N THR A 527 24.49 2.62 -21.63
CA THR A 527 23.62 1.76 -20.81
C THR A 527 24.24 1.46 -19.44
N LEU A 528 25.56 1.19 -19.40
CA LEU A 528 26.27 0.97 -18.14
C LEU A 528 26.30 2.22 -17.27
N GLU A 529 26.53 3.40 -17.87
CA GLU A 529 26.50 4.68 -17.16
C GLU A 529 25.13 4.93 -16.53
N LEU A 530 24.02 4.73 -17.27
CA LEU A 530 22.67 4.88 -16.72
C LEU A 530 22.38 3.88 -15.58
N ILE A 531 22.89 2.64 -15.68
CA ILE A 531 22.78 1.65 -14.60
C ILE A 531 23.54 2.13 -13.36
N GLU A 532 24.75 2.67 -13.53
CA GLU A 532 25.54 3.21 -12.42
C GLU A 532 24.91 4.48 -11.83
N ASP A 533 24.29 5.34 -12.62
CA ASP A 533 23.53 6.51 -12.14
C ASP A 533 22.36 6.09 -11.25
N LEU A 534 21.58 5.09 -11.68
CA LEU A 534 20.49 4.55 -10.85
C LEU A 534 21.02 3.92 -9.56
N ARG A 535 22.16 3.21 -9.62
CA ARG A 535 22.82 2.66 -8.43
C ARG A 535 23.35 3.76 -7.51
N ALA A 536 23.90 4.84 -8.05
CA ALA A 536 24.34 6.00 -7.28
C ALA A 536 23.17 6.64 -6.53
N ILE A 537 22.00 6.79 -7.18
CA ILE A 537 20.77 7.25 -6.52
C ILE A 537 20.39 6.32 -5.36
N THR A 538 20.45 4.99 -5.54
CA THR A 538 20.16 4.05 -4.45
C THR A 538 21.14 4.20 -3.28
N ALA A 539 22.44 4.36 -3.57
CA ALA A 539 23.49 4.49 -2.57
C ALA A 539 23.35 5.81 -1.78
N ASP A 540 23.12 6.93 -2.48
CA ASP A 540 22.90 8.22 -1.83
C ASP A 540 21.61 8.25 -1.02
N SER A 541 20.52 7.68 -1.54
CA SER A 541 19.25 7.59 -0.81
C SER A 541 19.40 6.80 0.49
N SER A 542 20.06 5.62 0.41
CA SER A 542 20.34 4.80 1.60
C SER A 542 21.25 5.51 2.58
N ARG A 543 22.32 6.18 2.10
CA ARG A 543 23.25 6.92 2.96
C ARG A 543 22.55 8.06 3.70
N LEU A 544 21.79 8.90 2.98
CA LEU A 544 21.04 10.01 3.56
C LEU A 544 20.00 9.52 4.57
N ALA A 545 19.33 8.40 4.30
CA ALA A 545 18.39 7.77 5.22
C ALA A 545 19.08 7.25 6.50
N GLU A 546 20.24 6.60 6.39
CA GLU A 546 21.00 6.05 7.53
C GLU A 546 21.59 7.14 8.43
N GLU A 547 21.98 8.29 7.85
CA GLU A 547 22.52 9.43 8.59
C GLU A 547 21.50 10.06 9.57
N MET A 548 20.19 9.95 9.29
CA MET A 548 19.12 10.53 10.12
C MET A 548 19.00 9.78 11.45
N ASP A 549 19.28 10.44 12.58
CA ASP A 549 19.21 9.83 13.92
C ASP A 549 17.89 10.16 14.64
N TYR A 550 16.94 9.24 14.74
CA TYR A 550 15.68 9.48 15.46
C TYR A 550 15.78 9.35 16.98
N ARG A 551 16.90 8.87 17.54
CA ARG A 551 17.03 8.59 18.99
C ARG A 551 16.86 9.84 19.83
N PHE A 552 17.45 10.97 19.41
CA PHE A 552 17.37 12.22 20.16
C PHE A 552 16.01 12.93 20.02
N LEU A 553 15.24 12.62 18.97
CA LEU A 553 13.88 13.14 18.77
C LEU A 553 12.84 12.42 19.62
N ARG A 554 13.18 11.27 20.20
CA ARG A 554 12.30 10.54 21.12
C ARG A 554 12.34 11.17 22.50
N HIS A 555 11.19 11.65 22.96
CA HIS A 555 11.06 12.24 24.28
C HIS A 555 11.30 11.18 25.38
N PRO A 556 12.27 11.41 26.31
CA PRO A 556 12.74 10.37 27.23
C PRO A 556 11.66 9.90 28.22
N ARG A 557 10.82 10.81 28.72
CA ARG A 557 9.71 10.48 29.64
C ARG A 557 8.47 9.93 28.94
N ARG A 558 7.97 10.62 27.90
CA ARG A 558 6.74 10.25 27.19
C ARG A 558 6.91 9.04 26.28
N LYS A 559 8.15 8.66 25.94
CA LYS A 559 8.47 7.53 25.03
C LYS A 559 7.85 7.68 23.63
N LEU A 560 7.51 8.90 23.24
CA LEU A 560 6.92 9.28 21.95
C LEU A 560 7.89 10.19 21.19
N LEU A 561 7.70 10.34 19.89
CA LEU A 561 8.45 11.35 19.13
C LEU A 561 7.98 12.75 19.53
N SER A 562 8.95 13.61 19.86
CA SER A 562 8.71 15.05 20.01
C SER A 562 8.20 15.63 18.70
N ILE A 563 7.49 16.76 18.75
CA ILE A 563 7.13 17.47 17.51
C ILE A 563 8.37 17.93 16.72
N GLY A 564 9.49 18.14 17.43
CA GLY A 564 10.76 18.47 16.81
C GLY A 564 11.77 19.05 17.78
N TYR A 565 12.85 19.58 17.23
CA TYR A 565 14.01 20.07 17.97
C TYR A 565 14.41 21.48 17.50
N ASP A 566 14.53 22.42 18.44
CA ASP A 566 15.08 23.76 18.19
C ASP A 566 16.60 23.68 18.23
N VAL A 567 17.23 23.86 17.05
CA VAL A 567 18.68 23.77 16.88
C VAL A 567 19.37 24.97 17.50
N THR A 568 18.79 26.16 17.37
CA THR A 568 19.37 27.39 17.93
C THR A 568 19.34 27.35 19.45
N GLY A 569 18.21 26.92 20.03
CA GLY A 569 18.05 26.76 21.47
C GLY A 569 18.64 25.48 22.05
N SER A 570 19.11 24.55 21.19
CA SER A 570 19.53 23.19 21.57
C SER A 570 18.52 22.48 22.48
N LYS A 571 17.22 22.61 22.14
CA LYS A 571 16.11 22.16 22.99
C LYS A 571 15.14 21.27 22.22
N LEU A 572 14.91 20.08 22.75
CA LEU A 572 13.82 19.20 22.32
C LEU A 572 12.47 19.78 22.75
N ASN A 573 11.48 19.77 21.86
CA ASN A 573 10.15 20.26 22.21
C ASN A 573 9.45 19.29 23.18
N ASP A 574 8.78 19.84 24.18
CA ASP A 574 8.04 19.07 25.20
C ASP A 574 6.75 18.44 24.64
N ALA A 575 6.18 19.03 23.57
CA ALA A 575 5.05 18.46 22.85
C ALA A 575 5.49 17.24 22.03
N CYS A 576 4.61 16.24 21.89
CA CYS A 576 4.86 15.00 21.18
C CYS A 576 3.66 14.64 20.32
N TYR A 577 3.91 13.92 19.23
CA TYR A 577 2.86 13.26 18.46
C TYR A 577 2.38 12.03 19.22
N ASP A 578 1.12 12.05 19.64
CA ASP A 578 0.58 11.07 20.57
C ASP A 578 -0.72 10.42 20.09
N LEU A 579 -1.06 10.52 18.80
CA LEU A 579 -2.23 9.88 18.20
C LEU A 579 -1.81 8.94 17.07
N LEU A 580 -2.49 7.78 16.98
CA LEU A 580 -2.30 6.85 15.86
C LEU A 580 -2.97 7.38 14.58
N ALA A 581 -4.10 8.08 14.70
CA ALA A 581 -4.75 8.79 13.61
C ALA A 581 -4.08 10.15 13.38
N SER A 582 -2.85 10.11 12.89
CA SER A 582 -2.07 11.28 12.50
C SER A 582 -1.14 10.89 11.35
N GLU A 583 -0.74 11.89 10.59
CA GLU A 583 0.36 11.86 9.63
C GLU A 583 1.65 11.38 10.29
N ALA A 584 1.88 11.74 11.56
CA ALA A 584 3.09 11.45 12.30
C ALA A 584 3.36 9.96 12.54
N ARG A 585 2.36 9.11 12.31
CA ARG A 585 2.53 7.66 12.39
C ARG A 585 3.59 7.15 11.40
N ILE A 586 3.76 7.79 10.24
CA ILE A 586 4.80 7.38 9.29
C ILE A 586 6.18 7.57 9.91
N ALA A 587 6.45 8.72 10.54
CA ALA A 587 7.71 9.02 11.20
C ALA A 587 8.02 8.02 12.32
N THR A 588 7.01 7.66 13.12
CA THR A 588 7.15 6.63 14.15
C THR A 588 7.44 5.25 13.52
N PHE A 589 6.73 4.89 12.45
CA PHE A 589 6.91 3.63 11.75
C PHE A 589 8.32 3.49 11.15
N VAL A 590 8.79 4.49 10.41
CA VAL A 590 10.12 4.45 9.78
C VAL A 590 11.25 4.50 10.80
N ALA A 591 11.09 5.25 11.90
CA ALA A 591 12.07 5.26 12.98
C ALA A 591 12.19 3.91 13.69
N ILE A 592 11.07 3.17 13.84
CA ILE A 592 11.08 1.78 14.34
C ILE A 592 11.71 0.84 13.31
N ALA A 593 11.34 0.98 12.03
CA ALA A 593 11.87 0.14 10.96
C ALA A 593 13.38 0.32 10.75
N LYS A 594 13.91 1.51 11.06
CA LYS A 594 15.34 1.81 11.08
C LYS A 594 16.06 1.30 12.34
N ASP A 595 15.31 0.79 13.33
CA ASP A 595 15.82 0.40 14.65
C ASP A 595 16.42 1.58 15.47
N ASP A 596 16.02 2.82 15.14
CA ASP A 596 16.43 4.00 15.92
C ASP A 596 15.63 4.11 17.22
N ILE A 597 14.36 3.68 17.21
CA ILE A 597 13.50 3.71 18.39
C ILE A 597 12.80 2.36 18.60
N PRO A 598 12.51 1.99 19.86
CA PRO A 598 11.85 0.72 20.17
C PRO A 598 10.41 0.66 19.66
N GLN A 599 9.99 -0.54 19.27
CA GLN A 599 8.63 -0.85 18.80
C GLN A 599 7.52 -0.48 19.81
N ASP A 600 7.83 -0.45 21.11
CA ASP A 600 6.88 -0.04 22.15
C ASP A 600 6.33 1.38 21.92
N THR A 601 7.11 2.25 21.26
CA THR A 601 6.73 3.62 20.89
C THR A 601 5.47 3.65 20.02
N TRP A 602 5.31 2.70 19.09
CA TRP A 602 4.10 2.59 18.27
C TRP A 602 2.85 2.38 19.13
N PHE A 603 2.96 1.54 20.17
CA PHE A 603 1.85 1.23 21.08
C PHE A 603 1.59 2.33 22.12
N GLN A 604 2.48 3.32 22.26
CA GLN A 604 2.24 4.52 23.06
C GLN A 604 1.34 5.54 22.35
N LEU A 605 1.20 5.47 21.02
CA LEU A 605 0.28 6.34 20.28
C LEU A 605 -1.17 6.15 20.79
N GLY A 606 -1.96 7.20 20.79
CA GLY A 606 -3.32 7.21 21.30
C GLY A 606 -4.26 6.50 20.33
N ARG A 607 -5.06 5.55 20.85
CA ARG A 607 -6.19 4.92 20.13
C ARG A 607 -7.54 5.52 20.59
N VAL A 608 -7.54 6.84 20.85
CA VAL A 608 -8.77 7.56 21.20
C VAL A 608 -9.74 7.45 20.01
N HIS A 609 -11.00 7.11 20.28
CA HIS A 609 -11.97 6.84 19.23
C HIS A 609 -13.35 7.39 19.57
N THR A 610 -14.14 7.63 18.52
CA THR A 610 -15.56 7.93 18.57
C THR A 610 -16.36 6.90 17.76
N ILE A 611 -17.69 7.04 17.75
CA ILE A 611 -18.59 6.25 16.91
C ILE A 611 -19.22 7.18 15.87
N ASP A 612 -18.99 6.90 14.60
CA ASP A 612 -19.64 7.56 13.47
C ASP A 612 -20.51 6.55 12.69
N HIS A 613 -21.80 6.85 12.52
CA HIS A 613 -22.80 5.97 11.90
C HIS A 613 -22.73 4.48 12.34
N GLY A 614 -22.45 4.25 13.64
CA GLY A 614 -22.37 2.90 14.23
C GLY A 614 -21.04 2.18 13.99
N ARG A 615 -20.02 2.83 13.44
CA ARG A 615 -18.66 2.31 13.29
C ARG A 615 -17.66 3.10 14.13
N LYS A 616 -16.66 2.41 14.67
CA LYS A 616 -15.60 3.05 15.46
C LYS A 616 -14.58 3.68 14.53
N VAL A 617 -14.19 4.91 14.83
CA VAL A 617 -13.17 5.68 14.11
C VAL A 617 -12.23 6.31 15.13
N LEU A 618 -10.92 6.21 14.91
CA LEU A 618 -9.95 6.92 15.73
C LEU A 618 -10.12 8.43 15.55
N LEU A 619 -9.94 9.19 16.62
CA LEU A 619 -9.91 10.65 16.58
C LEU A 619 -8.50 11.13 16.22
N SER A 620 -8.42 12.10 15.31
CA SER A 620 -7.20 12.86 15.03
C SER A 620 -7.21 14.17 15.82
N TRP A 621 -6.15 14.97 15.73
CA TRP A 621 -6.07 16.21 16.48
C TRP A 621 -7.09 17.23 15.95
N THR A 622 -7.12 17.42 14.63
CA THR A 622 -7.95 18.46 14.00
C THR A 622 -9.16 17.93 13.22
N GLY A 623 -9.20 16.63 12.92
CA GLY A 623 -10.21 16.04 12.05
C GLY A 623 -9.97 16.29 10.56
N THR A 624 -8.73 16.66 10.15
CA THR A 624 -8.37 16.84 8.74
C THR A 624 -8.29 15.49 8.03
N MET A 625 -8.56 15.44 6.72
CA MET A 625 -8.39 14.20 5.95
C MET A 625 -6.92 13.77 5.85
N PHE A 626 -6.00 14.74 5.78
CA PHE A 626 -4.57 14.53 5.66
C PHE A 626 -4.01 13.67 6.80
N GLU A 627 -4.37 13.95 8.06
CA GLU A 627 -3.96 13.17 9.24
C GLU A 627 -4.27 11.66 9.07
N TYR A 628 -5.39 11.33 8.45
CA TYR A 628 -5.78 9.94 8.22
C TYR A 628 -5.12 9.33 6.99
N LEU A 629 -4.95 10.09 5.90
CA LEU A 629 -4.69 9.49 4.59
C LEU A 629 -3.28 9.74 4.02
N MET A 630 -2.54 10.77 4.45
CA MET A 630 -1.20 11.02 3.92
C MET A 630 -0.27 9.81 4.06
N PRO A 631 -0.18 9.15 5.24
CA PRO A 631 0.71 8.00 5.37
C PRO A 631 0.34 6.84 4.44
N SER A 632 -0.92 6.77 3.99
CA SER A 632 -1.42 5.74 3.07
C SER A 632 -0.85 5.87 1.65
N ILE A 633 -0.15 6.96 1.32
CA ILE A 633 0.64 7.07 0.08
C ILE A 633 1.73 5.99 0.06
N TRP A 634 2.40 5.79 1.20
CA TRP A 634 3.49 4.83 1.36
C TRP A 634 3.03 3.54 2.04
N MET A 635 2.25 3.66 3.12
CA MET A 635 1.83 2.54 3.97
C MET A 635 0.60 1.85 3.42
N ARG A 636 0.67 0.54 3.22
CA ARG A 636 -0.50 -0.29 2.89
C ARG A 636 -1.52 -0.28 4.03
N ALA A 637 -2.79 -0.20 3.65
CA ALA A 637 -3.90 -0.52 4.54
C ALA A 637 -4.28 -1.99 4.36
N TYR A 638 -4.42 -2.72 5.47
CA TYR A 638 -4.83 -4.12 5.46
C TYR A 638 -6.32 -4.24 5.79
N PRO A 639 -7.12 -4.97 4.99
CA PRO A 639 -8.56 -5.06 5.19
C PRO A 639 -8.96 -5.48 6.60
N GLN A 640 -9.98 -4.83 7.14
CA GLN A 640 -10.54 -5.10 8.47
C GLN A 640 -9.60 -4.81 9.65
N THR A 641 -8.53 -4.04 9.44
CA THR A 641 -7.68 -3.53 10.53
C THR A 641 -8.25 -2.24 11.14
N LEU A 642 -7.72 -1.84 12.29
CA LEU A 642 -8.09 -0.59 12.96
C LEU A 642 -7.88 0.63 12.04
N LEU A 643 -6.74 0.68 11.35
CA LEU A 643 -6.42 1.76 10.42
C LEU A 643 -7.32 1.74 9.18
N ASP A 644 -7.55 0.57 8.58
CA ASP A 644 -8.44 0.42 7.41
C ASP A 644 -9.89 0.86 7.70
N ILE A 645 -10.44 0.46 8.85
CA ILE A 645 -11.77 0.91 9.27
C ILE A 645 -11.75 2.41 9.54
N THR A 646 -10.72 2.92 10.21
CA THR A 646 -10.61 4.34 10.55
C THR A 646 -10.58 5.22 9.30
N THR A 647 -9.72 4.91 8.33
CA THR A 647 -9.61 5.69 7.10
C THR A 647 -10.91 5.64 6.28
N THR A 648 -11.54 4.47 6.18
CA THR A 648 -12.84 4.30 5.52
C THR A 648 -13.94 5.15 6.16
N VAL A 649 -14.03 5.13 7.49
CA VAL A 649 -15.05 5.90 8.22
C VAL A 649 -14.75 7.40 8.15
N ALA A 650 -13.49 7.82 8.22
CA ALA A 650 -13.11 9.22 8.09
C ALA A 650 -13.53 9.82 6.73
N VAL A 651 -13.31 9.10 5.63
CA VAL A 651 -13.76 9.51 4.29
C VAL A 651 -15.29 9.60 4.22
N GLN A 652 -16.01 8.64 4.78
CA GLN A 652 -17.47 8.64 4.76
C GLN A 652 -18.08 9.75 5.63
N ALA A 653 -17.46 10.05 6.76
CA ALA A 653 -17.84 11.17 7.61
C ALA A 653 -17.63 12.52 6.89
N GLN A 654 -16.54 12.68 6.14
CA GLN A 654 -16.31 13.85 5.27
C GLN A 654 -17.39 14.00 4.20
N GLN A 655 -17.71 12.90 3.50
CA GLN A 655 -18.77 12.85 2.50
C GLN A 655 -20.13 13.24 3.09
N ALA A 656 -20.48 12.66 4.24
CA ALA A 656 -21.73 12.95 4.95
C ALA A 656 -21.82 14.42 5.39
N TYR A 657 -20.71 14.98 5.89
CA TYR A 657 -20.65 16.35 6.40
C TYR A 657 -20.95 17.40 5.32
N THR A 658 -20.58 17.16 4.07
CA THR A 658 -20.83 18.09 2.95
C THR A 658 -22.06 17.72 2.11
N HIS A 659 -22.56 16.49 2.21
CA HIS A 659 -23.69 16.00 1.41
C HIS A 659 -24.92 16.93 1.50
N GLY A 660 -25.34 17.30 2.71
CA GLY A 660 -26.49 18.19 2.94
C GLY A 660 -26.27 19.65 2.52
N LYS A 661 -25.03 20.05 2.26
CA LYS A 661 -24.67 21.40 1.79
C LYS A 661 -24.57 21.49 0.26
N HIS A 662 -24.71 20.36 -0.45
CA HIS A 662 -24.53 20.26 -1.89
C HIS A 662 -23.22 20.89 -2.38
N ILE A 663 -22.09 20.66 -1.70
CA ILE A 663 -20.74 21.05 -2.15
C ILE A 663 -19.84 19.81 -2.28
N PRO A 664 -18.71 19.87 -3.02
CA PRO A 664 -17.70 18.81 -2.99
C PRO A 664 -17.16 18.56 -1.56
N TRP A 665 -16.74 17.33 -1.26
CA TRP A 665 -16.04 17.01 0.00
C TRP A 665 -14.52 17.11 -0.18
N GLY A 666 -13.76 17.12 0.91
CA GLY A 666 -12.31 17.33 0.86
C GLY A 666 -11.78 18.33 1.89
N ILE A 667 -12.18 18.21 3.15
CA ILE A 667 -11.79 19.14 4.22
C ILE A 667 -10.45 18.69 4.81
N SER A 668 -9.45 19.55 4.73
CA SER A 668 -8.10 19.26 5.23
C SER A 668 -7.33 20.56 5.47
N GLU A 669 -6.09 20.47 5.95
CA GLU A 669 -5.21 21.64 5.99
C GLU A 669 -4.94 22.19 4.59
N SER A 670 -5.07 23.50 4.43
CA SER A 670 -4.89 24.17 3.13
C SER A 670 -4.70 25.66 3.29
N SER A 671 -4.32 26.32 2.19
CA SER A 671 -4.52 27.77 2.11
C SER A 671 -6.02 28.12 2.09
N PHE A 672 -6.36 29.35 2.45
CA PHE A 672 -7.73 29.89 2.42
C PHE A 672 -7.74 31.36 1.95
N ALA A 673 -8.92 31.92 1.67
CA ALA A 673 -9.04 33.17 0.91
C ALA A 673 -8.46 34.40 1.61
N LYS A 674 -8.51 34.44 2.95
CA LYS A 674 -8.02 35.58 3.72
C LYS A 674 -6.51 35.76 3.50
N ARG A 675 -6.12 36.96 3.06
CA ARG A 675 -4.72 37.31 2.82
C ARG A 675 -4.07 38.01 4.02
N ASP A 676 -2.77 37.82 4.18
CA ASP A 676 -1.95 38.57 5.13
C ASP A 676 -1.67 40.02 4.63
N PRO A 677 -1.07 40.92 5.43
CA PRO A 677 -0.73 42.27 4.99
C PRO A 677 0.25 42.33 3.80
N ALA A 678 1.01 41.26 3.55
CA ALA A 678 1.87 41.14 2.38
C ALA A 678 1.11 40.65 1.13
N GLY A 679 -0.16 40.27 1.29
CA GLY A 679 -1.04 39.80 0.22
C GLY A 679 -0.94 38.31 -0.08
N ASN A 680 -0.29 37.51 0.77
CA ASN A 680 -0.21 36.04 0.61
C ASN A 680 -1.46 35.38 1.21
N TYR A 681 -1.89 34.26 0.64
CA TYR A 681 -2.98 33.48 1.24
C TYR A 681 -2.59 32.93 2.62
N GLY A 682 -3.52 32.99 3.57
CA GLY A 682 -3.36 32.32 4.86
C GLY A 682 -3.37 30.80 4.72
N TYR A 683 -2.80 30.08 5.68
CA TYR A 683 -2.78 28.61 5.75
C TYR A 683 -3.24 28.12 7.12
N GLN A 684 -4.14 27.14 7.16
CA GLN A 684 -4.72 26.62 8.39
C GLN A 684 -5.21 25.17 8.22
N ALA A 685 -5.26 24.43 9.34
CA ALA A 685 -5.94 23.14 9.42
C ALA A 685 -7.46 23.29 9.52
N PHE A 686 -8.19 22.73 8.53
CA PHE A 686 -9.64 22.60 8.55
C PHE A 686 -10.02 21.13 8.73
N GLY A 687 -10.97 20.83 9.62
CA GLY A 687 -11.34 19.45 9.90
C GLY A 687 -12.81 19.27 10.25
N VAL A 688 -13.25 18.02 10.19
CA VAL A 688 -14.62 17.64 10.53
C VAL A 688 -14.76 17.61 12.06
N PRO A 689 -15.67 18.40 12.67
CA PRO A 689 -15.69 18.60 14.13
C PRO A 689 -15.76 17.33 14.97
N HIS A 690 -16.56 16.34 14.55
CA HIS A 690 -16.73 15.10 15.32
C HIS A 690 -15.60 14.08 15.14
N LEU A 691 -14.62 14.37 14.27
CA LEU A 691 -13.42 13.54 14.05
C LEU A 691 -12.16 14.13 14.71
N GLY A 692 -12.22 15.38 15.19
CA GLY A 692 -11.11 16.07 15.85
C GLY A 692 -11.25 16.10 17.37
N LEU A 693 -10.12 16.08 18.07
CA LEU A 693 -10.07 16.39 19.51
C LEU A 693 -10.15 17.89 19.78
N ARG A 694 -9.57 18.69 18.90
CA ARG A 694 -9.67 20.15 18.91
C ARG A 694 -10.98 20.56 18.27
N GLU A 695 -11.74 21.44 18.93
CA GLU A 695 -12.90 22.08 18.32
C GLU A 695 -12.43 22.90 17.09
N PRO A 696 -12.88 22.57 15.87
CA PRO A 696 -12.55 23.36 14.71
C PRO A 696 -13.30 24.69 14.75
N ASP A 697 -12.79 25.66 14.01
CA ASP A 697 -13.55 26.86 13.71
C ASP A 697 -14.75 26.49 12.82
N THR A 698 -15.95 26.47 13.39
CA THR A 698 -17.18 26.04 12.69
C THR A 698 -17.65 27.03 11.64
N ASP A 699 -17.12 28.25 11.64
CA ASP A 699 -17.55 29.34 10.77
C ASP A 699 -16.81 29.34 9.42
N THR A 700 -15.79 28.50 9.25
CA THR A 700 -15.01 28.39 8.01
C THR A 700 -15.14 27.01 7.37
N LEU A 701 -15.54 26.99 6.10
CA LEU A 701 -15.70 25.77 5.32
C LEU A 701 -14.82 25.87 4.08
N VAL A 702 -13.70 25.16 4.09
CA VAL A 702 -12.72 25.15 3.02
C VAL A 702 -12.57 23.74 2.46
N ILE A 703 -12.64 23.61 1.14
CA ILE A 703 -12.49 22.32 0.44
C ILE A 703 -11.16 22.33 -0.33
N ALA A 704 -10.29 21.39 -0.02
CA ALA A 704 -8.96 21.22 -0.61
C ALA A 704 -8.92 19.96 -1.49
N PRO A 705 -8.80 20.09 -2.83
CA PRO A 705 -8.87 18.96 -3.75
C PRO A 705 -7.85 17.84 -3.51
N TYR A 706 -6.64 18.17 -3.04
CA TYR A 706 -5.58 17.16 -2.75
C TYR A 706 -6.06 16.08 -1.77
N SER A 707 -6.92 16.45 -0.82
CA SER A 707 -7.46 15.51 0.16
C SER A 707 -8.40 14.47 -0.49
N THR A 708 -9.11 14.84 -1.56
CA THR A 708 -9.90 13.90 -2.35
C THR A 708 -9.00 12.97 -3.15
N PHE A 709 -7.85 13.45 -3.64
CA PHE A 709 -6.87 12.56 -4.27
C PHE A 709 -6.33 11.52 -3.28
N LEU A 710 -6.02 11.89 -2.04
CA LEU A 710 -5.61 10.94 -1.00
C LEU A 710 -6.65 9.83 -0.75
N ALA A 711 -7.94 10.13 -0.94
CA ALA A 711 -9.02 9.18 -0.78
C ALA A 711 -9.19 8.18 -1.94
N LEU A 712 -8.44 8.32 -3.04
CA LEU A 712 -8.46 7.38 -4.17
C LEU A 712 -8.10 5.93 -3.76
N HIS A 713 -7.37 5.73 -2.65
CA HIS A 713 -7.05 4.39 -2.13
C HIS A 713 -8.13 3.78 -1.25
N VAL A 714 -9.05 4.61 -0.75
CA VAL A 714 -10.06 4.21 0.23
C VAL A 714 -11.42 4.08 -0.43
N ASP A 715 -11.82 5.09 -1.21
CA ASP A 715 -13.07 5.13 -1.96
C ASP A 715 -12.80 5.71 -3.37
N PRO A 716 -12.25 4.91 -4.29
CA PRO A 716 -11.91 5.37 -5.64
C PRO A 716 -13.13 5.93 -6.39
N GLU A 717 -14.29 5.28 -6.28
CA GLU A 717 -15.52 5.67 -6.98
C GLU A 717 -16.01 7.04 -6.48
N GLY A 718 -16.17 7.20 -5.16
CA GLY A 718 -16.59 8.46 -4.56
C GLY A 718 -15.58 9.59 -4.80
N ALA A 719 -14.27 9.30 -4.75
CA ALA A 719 -13.23 10.28 -5.02
C ALA A 719 -13.22 10.72 -6.50
N LEU A 720 -13.36 9.79 -7.44
CA LEU A 720 -13.44 10.09 -8.88
C LEU A 720 -14.65 10.94 -9.23
N ASP A 721 -15.82 10.63 -8.67
CA ASP A 721 -17.03 11.42 -8.86
C ASP A 721 -16.88 12.84 -8.29
N ASN A 722 -16.26 12.96 -7.12
CA ASN A 722 -15.99 14.24 -6.49
C ASN A 722 -15.00 15.09 -7.31
N LEU A 723 -13.87 14.51 -7.75
CA LEU A 723 -12.89 15.19 -8.62
C LEU A 723 -13.50 15.61 -9.96
N ARG A 724 -14.34 14.77 -10.57
CA ARG A 724 -15.08 15.10 -11.80
C ARG A 724 -16.01 16.30 -11.58
N ARG A 725 -16.68 16.35 -10.43
CA ARG A 725 -17.53 17.47 -10.04
C ARG A 725 -16.72 18.76 -9.84
N MET A 726 -15.58 18.69 -9.16
CA MET A 726 -14.66 19.82 -8.97
C MET A 726 -14.12 20.33 -10.32
N ALA A 727 -13.72 19.43 -11.22
CA ALA A 727 -13.24 19.80 -12.56
C ALA A 727 -14.34 20.52 -13.38
N LYS A 728 -15.59 20.04 -13.33
CA LYS A 728 -16.74 20.71 -13.97
C LYS A 728 -17.03 22.11 -13.40
N GLN A 729 -16.64 22.37 -12.14
CA GLN A 729 -16.76 23.68 -11.50
C GLN A 729 -15.55 24.59 -11.78
N GLY A 730 -14.59 24.16 -12.61
CA GLY A 730 -13.44 24.98 -13.00
C GLY A 730 -12.31 25.03 -11.96
N TRP A 731 -12.23 24.03 -11.07
CA TRP A 731 -11.19 24.00 -10.04
C TRP A 731 -9.84 23.48 -10.53
N LEU A 732 -9.79 22.93 -11.76
CA LEU A 732 -8.57 22.50 -12.42
C LEU A 732 -7.92 23.71 -13.11
N GLY A 733 -6.76 24.14 -12.61
CA GLY A 733 -5.98 25.26 -13.13
C GLY A 733 -4.71 24.81 -13.86
N ARG A 734 -3.76 25.75 -14.02
CA ARG A 734 -2.53 25.58 -14.81
C ARG A 734 -1.65 24.40 -14.35
N TYR A 735 -1.46 24.27 -13.04
CA TYR A 735 -0.60 23.27 -12.41
C TYR A 735 -1.38 22.14 -11.72
N GLY A 736 -2.59 21.85 -12.20
CA GLY A 736 -3.49 20.88 -11.57
C GLY A 736 -4.58 21.60 -10.79
N PHE A 737 -5.27 20.89 -9.89
CA PHE A 737 -6.32 21.49 -9.10
C PHE A 737 -5.76 22.62 -8.22
N TYR A 738 -6.50 23.73 -8.14
CA TYR A 738 -6.20 24.81 -7.21
C TYR A 738 -6.17 24.31 -5.77
N GLU A 739 -5.41 25.00 -4.93
CA GLU A 739 -5.16 24.67 -3.54
C GLU A 739 -6.44 24.41 -2.74
N SER A 740 -7.39 25.33 -2.80
CA SER A 740 -8.66 25.18 -2.08
C SER A 740 -9.76 26.11 -2.58
N ILE A 741 -10.96 25.88 -2.05
CA ILE A 741 -12.16 26.66 -2.28
C ILE A 741 -12.75 27.04 -0.94
N ASP A 742 -12.81 28.35 -0.69
CA ASP A 742 -13.27 28.93 0.57
C ASP A 742 -14.75 29.33 0.46
N PHE A 743 -15.60 28.69 1.26
CA PHE A 743 -17.02 29.02 1.37
C PHE A 743 -17.32 29.95 2.56
N GLY A 744 -16.34 30.20 3.45
CA GLY A 744 -16.48 31.04 4.64
C GLY A 744 -16.35 32.54 4.36
N SER A 745 -15.57 32.94 3.33
CA SER A 745 -15.37 34.36 2.97
C SER A 745 -16.64 35.08 2.44
N VAL A 746 -17.72 34.34 2.21
CA VAL A 746 -18.97 34.81 1.58
C VAL A 746 -19.86 35.65 2.50
N GLN A 747 -19.61 35.68 3.82
CA GLN A 747 -20.34 36.59 4.71
C GLN A 747 -20.05 38.09 4.43
N GLN A 748 -19.03 38.41 3.61
CA GLN A 748 -18.62 39.80 3.32
C GLN A 748 -18.79 40.24 1.85
N ALA A 749 -19.22 39.37 0.93
CA ALA A 749 -19.36 39.71 -0.49
C ALA A 749 -20.78 39.49 -1.02
N SER A 750 -21.20 40.37 -1.93
CA SER A 750 -22.55 40.41 -2.55
C SER A 750 -23.11 39.04 -2.96
N TRP A 751 -24.45 38.95 -3.06
CA TRP A 751 -25.26 37.80 -3.52
C TRP A 751 -24.80 37.09 -4.82
N ARG A 752 -23.76 37.57 -5.51
CA ARG A 752 -23.22 37.04 -6.77
C ARG A 752 -22.05 36.06 -6.62
N HIS A 753 -21.34 35.98 -5.50
CA HIS A 753 -20.21 35.04 -5.33
C HIS A 753 -20.39 34.14 -4.10
N LYS A 754 -20.65 32.84 -4.34
CA LYS A 754 -20.94 31.82 -3.30
C LYS A 754 -19.70 31.12 -2.71
N HIS A 755 -18.50 31.43 -3.19
CA HIS A 755 -17.20 30.92 -2.71
C HIS A 755 -16.06 31.70 -3.37
N GLU A 756 -14.85 31.59 -2.84
CA GLU A 756 -13.61 32.12 -3.40
C GLU A 756 -12.65 30.99 -3.76
N VAL A 757 -12.01 31.09 -4.92
CA VAL A 757 -11.00 30.13 -5.39
C VAL A 757 -9.64 30.58 -4.93
N VAL A 758 -8.95 29.78 -4.12
CA VAL A 758 -7.59 30.06 -3.68
C VAL A 758 -6.64 29.62 -4.78
N ARG A 759 -6.27 30.56 -5.64
CA ARG A 759 -5.43 30.33 -6.84
C ARG A 759 -3.95 30.17 -6.48
N CYS A 760 -3.67 29.15 -5.69
CA CYS A 760 -2.35 28.75 -5.23
C CYS A 760 -2.14 27.26 -5.57
N TRP A 761 -0.89 26.82 -5.62
CA TRP A 761 -0.51 25.41 -5.64
C TRP A 761 0.67 25.19 -4.71
N MET A 762 0.49 24.31 -3.72
CA MET A 762 1.56 23.93 -2.79
C MET A 762 2.24 22.63 -3.23
N ALA A 763 3.57 22.58 -3.14
CA ALA A 763 4.38 21.47 -3.63
C ALA A 763 3.99 20.12 -3.00
N HIS A 764 3.75 20.08 -1.69
CA HIS A 764 3.33 18.84 -1.03
C HIS A 764 1.92 18.40 -1.43
N HIS A 765 0.97 19.31 -1.59
CA HIS A 765 -0.37 18.98 -2.09
C HIS A 765 -0.35 18.45 -3.53
N GLN A 766 0.50 19.03 -4.38
CA GLN A 766 0.75 18.52 -5.73
C GLN A 766 1.41 17.14 -5.70
N GLY A 767 2.43 16.95 -4.87
CA GLY A 767 3.13 15.68 -4.72
C GLY A 767 2.20 14.57 -4.26
N MET A 768 1.45 14.81 -3.17
CA MET A 768 0.46 13.87 -2.66
C MET A 768 -0.61 13.52 -3.69
N SER A 769 -1.08 14.50 -4.46
CA SER A 769 -2.06 14.25 -5.53
C SER A 769 -1.47 13.35 -6.61
N LEU A 770 -0.27 13.65 -7.12
CA LEU A 770 0.39 12.85 -8.16
C LEU A 770 0.65 11.41 -7.71
N LEU A 771 1.17 11.23 -6.50
CA LEU A 771 1.47 9.90 -5.95
C LEU A 771 0.20 9.08 -5.69
N SER A 772 -0.89 9.72 -5.25
CA SER A 772 -2.18 9.05 -5.07
C SER A 772 -2.77 8.58 -6.41
N ILE A 773 -2.65 9.41 -7.45
CA ILE A 773 -3.05 9.01 -8.81
C ILE A 773 -2.18 7.85 -9.30
N ALA A 774 -0.85 7.93 -9.11
CA ALA A 774 0.08 6.89 -9.52
C ALA A 774 -0.24 5.55 -8.84
N ASN A 775 -0.48 5.55 -7.53
CA ASN A 775 -0.89 4.36 -6.82
C ASN A 775 -2.23 3.80 -7.32
N LEU A 776 -3.20 4.61 -7.76
CA LEU A 776 -4.46 4.08 -8.29
C LEU A 776 -4.28 3.49 -9.69
N LEU A 777 -3.49 4.14 -10.56
CA LEU A 777 -3.35 3.73 -11.96
C LEU A 777 -2.28 2.65 -12.20
N PHE A 778 -1.35 2.47 -11.26
CA PHE A 778 -0.23 1.54 -11.37
C PHE A 778 -0.17 0.59 -10.16
N ASP A 779 -1.32 0.06 -9.74
CA ASP A 779 -1.44 -1.02 -8.74
C ASP A 779 -0.73 -0.76 -7.39
N GLY A 780 -0.76 0.47 -6.91
CA GLY A 780 -0.13 0.88 -5.65
C GLY A 780 1.39 1.01 -5.76
N ILE A 781 1.91 1.42 -6.92
CA ILE A 781 3.36 1.44 -7.21
C ILE A 781 4.24 2.09 -6.13
N VAL A 782 3.81 3.21 -5.53
CA VAL A 782 4.54 3.92 -4.48
C VAL A 782 4.57 3.08 -3.20
N GLN A 783 3.45 2.46 -2.85
CA GLN A 783 3.38 1.50 -1.74
C GLN A 783 4.24 0.26 -2.03
N GLN A 784 4.28 -0.22 -3.28
CA GLN A 784 5.13 -1.37 -3.65
C GLN A 784 6.60 -1.05 -3.45
N TRP A 785 7.07 0.13 -3.88
CA TRP A 785 8.44 0.58 -3.65
C TRP A 785 8.76 0.69 -2.16
N PHE A 786 7.93 1.40 -1.37
CA PHE A 786 8.16 1.54 0.07
C PHE A 786 8.22 0.18 0.78
N HIS A 787 7.28 -0.72 0.50
CA HIS A 787 7.18 -2.05 1.09
C HIS A 787 8.15 -3.09 0.48
N ALA A 788 8.94 -2.74 -0.54
CA ALA A 788 10.03 -3.59 -1.02
C ALA A 788 11.26 -3.54 -0.11
N SER A 789 11.37 -2.51 0.74
CA SER A 789 12.45 -2.39 1.73
C SER A 789 12.36 -3.50 2.79
N PRO A 790 13.43 -4.27 3.04
CA PRO A 790 13.44 -5.29 4.10
C PRO A 790 13.14 -4.73 5.49
N ARG A 791 13.54 -3.49 5.76
CA ARG A 791 13.27 -2.76 7.02
C ARG A 791 11.76 -2.58 7.24
N VAL A 792 11.06 -2.19 6.17
CA VAL A 792 9.60 -2.00 6.18
C VAL A 792 8.92 -3.35 6.35
N GLN A 793 9.31 -4.38 5.58
CA GLN A 793 8.74 -5.73 5.67
C GLN A 793 8.83 -6.32 7.08
N ALA A 794 9.97 -6.15 7.75
CA ALA A 794 10.17 -6.61 9.13
C ALA A 794 9.23 -5.90 10.13
N THR A 795 8.74 -4.71 9.80
CA THR A 795 7.94 -3.84 10.67
C THR A 795 6.45 -3.84 10.31
N GLU A 796 6.07 -4.45 9.18
CA GLU A 796 4.70 -4.43 8.62
C GLU A 796 3.64 -4.89 9.62
N LEU A 797 3.97 -5.80 10.55
CA LEU A 797 3.04 -6.32 11.56
C LEU A 797 2.36 -5.22 12.39
N LEU A 798 2.99 -4.06 12.55
CA LEU A 798 2.39 -2.90 13.21
C LEU A 798 1.12 -2.38 12.50
N LEU A 799 0.98 -2.65 11.21
CA LEU A 799 -0.15 -2.23 10.39
C LEU A 799 -1.36 -3.19 10.48
N HIS A 800 -1.20 -4.32 11.17
CA HIS A 800 -2.22 -5.36 11.30
C HIS A 800 -3.04 -5.27 12.60
N GLU A 801 -3.02 -4.12 13.28
CA GLU A 801 -3.79 -3.92 14.52
C GLU A 801 -5.27 -4.22 14.32
N LYS A 802 -5.83 -5.09 15.19
CA LYS A 802 -7.24 -5.47 15.13
C LYS A 802 -8.14 -4.31 15.58
N PRO A 803 -9.36 -4.21 15.02
CA PRO A 803 -10.36 -3.26 15.49
C PRO A 803 -10.68 -3.47 16.97
N ILE A 804 -10.88 -2.38 17.70
CA ILE A 804 -11.15 -2.41 19.15
C ILE A 804 -12.50 -3.11 19.41
N ALA A 805 -12.49 -4.30 20.00
CA ALA A 805 -13.70 -5.10 20.25
C ALA A 805 -14.58 -4.54 21.39
N HIS A 806 -14.01 -4.07 22.50
CA HIS A 806 -14.77 -3.55 23.65
C HIS A 806 -14.00 -2.46 24.41
N VAL A 807 -14.40 -1.20 24.27
CA VAL A 807 -14.08 -0.09 25.19
C VAL A 807 -15.27 0.90 25.16
N ARG A 808 -15.54 1.55 26.29
CA ARG A 808 -16.63 2.50 26.52
C ARG A 808 -16.49 3.69 25.56
N ALA A 809 -17.47 3.88 24.67
CA ALA A 809 -17.49 5.03 23.77
C ALA A 809 -17.57 6.34 24.57
N ILE A 810 -16.73 7.32 24.23
CA ILE A 810 -16.95 8.71 24.65
C ILE A 810 -18.10 9.22 23.78
N ARG A 811 -19.28 9.44 24.37
CA ARG A 811 -20.39 10.10 23.67
C ARG A 811 -19.99 11.55 23.46
N THR A 812 -19.54 11.90 22.26
CA THR A 812 -19.53 13.31 21.83
C THR A 812 -20.98 13.69 21.53
N GLY A 813 -21.46 14.76 22.18
CA GLY A 813 -22.88 15.09 22.30
C GLY A 813 -23.51 15.74 21.06
N TYR A 814 -23.35 15.17 19.87
CA TYR A 814 -24.01 15.67 18.66
C TYR A 814 -24.77 14.54 17.93
N GLY A 815 -26.10 14.63 17.91
CA GLY A 815 -26.94 13.86 16.98
C GLY A 815 -28.14 13.09 17.55
N THR A 816 -29.04 13.75 18.28
CA THR A 816 -30.49 13.42 18.22
C THR A 816 -31.24 14.66 17.78
N ALA A 817 -31.11 15.02 16.50
CA ALA A 817 -31.98 16.00 15.86
C ALA A 817 -31.88 15.86 14.32
N ALA A 818 -32.58 14.85 13.78
CA ALA A 818 -33.19 14.85 12.45
C ALA A 818 -33.76 13.43 12.22
N ALA A 819 -35.03 13.26 12.57
CA ALA A 819 -35.91 12.24 12.01
C ALA A 819 -36.55 12.81 10.74
#